data_AF-A0A1F8CSG8-F1
#
_entry.id   AF-A0A1F8CSG8-F1
#
_cell.length_a   1.000
_cell.length_b   1.000
_cell.length_c   1.000
_cell.angle_alpha   90.00
_cell.angle_beta   90.00
_cell.angle_gamma   90.00
#
_symmetry.space_group_name_H-M   'P 1'
#
loop_
_entity.id
_entity.type
_entity.pdbx_description
1 polymer ?
#
loop_
_entity_poly.entity_id
_entity_poly.type
_entity_poly.pdbx_seq_one_letter_code
_entity_poly.pdbx_strand_id
1 'polypeptide(L)'
;MLKQYVFLIFALLALVFPKKLYAEESVIRVTGFNFPRNRFALVHPQGLPPPLMYGTRILYGLLKEPGYFGNSGTVTCSVEFTPFVDKVVSGALVTQDGKLVVDVFFGGLSNIELSSEEVIELKSFLTSGGVLYISGYGGENSGPQYNTLFEGLGLSDYFSYDVMSVGPYVQSETPSVQTPIIDGPFGYVEELLHGNFRRLVVNSMSGVARSKLFNEYILSETAYGKGYLIVTADRIYIDDYIRRDNDNYNYFLNLFALGCKHQPEKEISVPSFKQGISPYDGVEPYWENFIYDQGDKQDLWCGETMNECGCVVTSAAMILKKYGVNMGPYNEEVNPDSLNRFLGLFGASHSATRDEIPLTYYSSLGYMYGNVVWDAVGWYSLFARDHYPSQTILDQPIYEKYSLFSVKDHIDKGIPVILKVKTLRGGFHWVVVKGYDGERLVINDPATPDPSFGRFSTLEDFGYVPASGRSVVYFIPANTDYSSLIVKTISPIQVLLVDNFGRKTGQENTEVVEEIPESVYLFNEAQENPGRVGVLYTLGEGTYELKVYRPGSGCYELFVNETAGNTGGVVVYGANSQGQAELKSLNKSDIVCVGGNEILDFGIPANLDVKPGVETNLWYMNNKCVTPVGMILRNGFDYRRLDFSSFEFGPGRAKMIHETPKIIDLDGDNNLDVLMYFETEKVGLGIGNTRACLIGKSRGGIDFEICDNVQIVQ
;
A
#
# COMPACT_ATOMS: atom_id res chain seq x y z
N MET A 1 -82.63 30.34 1.67
CA MET A 1 -81.82 31.11 0.72
C MET A 1 -80.46 31.33 1.35
N LEU A 2 -79.30 31.14 0.75
CA LEU A 2 -78.83 30.55 -0.50
C LEU A 2 -77.30 30.83 -0.49
N LYS A 3 -76.47 29.81 -0.78
CA LYS A 3 -75.09 29.89 -1.32
C LYS A 3 -73.94 30.32 -0.39
N GLN A 4 -72.98 29.43 -0.09
CA GLN A 4 -71.84 28.96 -0.91
C GLN A 4 -70.66 29.95 -0.92
N TYR A 5 -69.59 29.61 -0.20
CA TYR A 5 -68.15 29.67 -0.58
C TYR A 5 -67.41 28.94 0.57
N VAL A 6 -67.10 27.64 0.55
CA VAL A 6 -66.30 26.82 -0.40
C VAL A 6 -64.84 27.30 -0.44
N PHE A 7 -63.99 26.48 0.21
CA PHE A 7 -62.55 26.27 -0.03
C PHE A 7 -61.57 27.39 0.36
N LEU A 8 -60.86 27.22 1.50
CA LEU A 8 -59.39 27.40 1.65
C LEU A 8 -58.92 27.40 3.13
N ILE A 9 -59.25 26.38 3.94
CA ILE A 9 -58.60 26.18 5.26
C ILE A 9 -58.26 24.69 5.48
N PHE A 10 -57.78 24.01 4.44
CA PHE A 10 -57.19 22.67 4.55
C PHE A 10 -56.07 22.52 3.50
N ALA A 11 -55.02 23.32 3.65
CA ALA A 11 -53.75 23.19 2.91
C ALA A 11 -52.63 23.97 3.63
N LEU A 12 -52.42 23.68 4.91
CA LEU A 12 -51.30 24.26 5.69
C LEU A 12 -50.49 23.15 6.37
N LEU A 13 -50.31 22.04 5.64
CA LEU A 13 -49.55 20.85 6.07
C LEU A 13 -48.88 20.11 4.90
N ALA A 14 -48.55 20.81 3.82
CA ALA A 14 -47.67 20.33 2.76
C ALA A 14 -46.91 21.51 2.17
N LEU A 15 -45.62 21.30 1.85
CA LEU A 15 -44.63 22.26 1.34
C LEU A 15 -43.64 22.83 2.37
N VAL A 16 -43.10 21.97 3.23
CA VAL A 16 -41.64 21.98 3.45
C VAL A 16 -41.13 20.65 2.92
N PHE A 17 -41.09 20.51 1.59
CA PHE A 17 -40.08 19.63 1.03
C PHE A 17 -38.76 20.36 1.26
N PRO A 18 -37.71 19.72 1.82
CA PRO A 18 -36.39 20.26 1.60
C PRO A 18 -36.27 20.31 0.08
N LYS A 19 -36.06 21.52 -0.47
CA LYS A 19 -35.45 21.59 -1.80
C LYS A 19 -34.26 20.64 -1.69
N LYS A 20 -34.26 19.58 -2.51
CA LYS A 20 -33.01 18.89 -2.83
C LYS A 20 -32.02 20.03 -3.05
N LEU A 21 -31.00 20.14 -2.19
CA LEU A 21 -29.82 20.89 -2.56
C LEU A 21 -29.40 20.22 -3.87
N TYR A 22 -29.74 20.83 -5.00
CA TYR A 22 -29.05 20.54 -6.23
C TYR A 22 -27.60 20.82 -5.87
N ALA A 23 -26.76 19.78 -5.98
CA ALA A 23 -25.32 19.95 -5.87
C ALA A 23 -24.94 21.19 -6.67
N GLU A 24 -24.21 22.10 -6.04
CA GLU A 24 -23.68 23.29 -6.70
C GLU A 24 -22.95 22.79 -7.96
N GLU A 25 -23.36 23.26 -9.14
CA GLU A 25 -22.81 22.78 -10.40
C GLU A 25 -21.30 23.06 -10.39
N SER A 26 -20.48 22.03 -10.59
CA SER A 26 -19.05 22.19 -10.73
C SER A 26 -18.76 22.99 -12.01
N VAL A 27 -17.81 23.92 -11.97
CA VAL A 27 -17.55 24.85 -13.08
C VAL A 27 -16.08 24.75 -13.51
N ILE A 28 -15.86 24.67 -14.82
CA ILE A 28 -14.55 24.81 -15.48
C ILE A 28 -14.39 26.28 -15.86
N ARG A 29 -13.53 27.01 -15.15
CA ARG A 29 -13.24 28.41 -15.43
C ARG A 29 -12.14 28.50 -16.47
N VAL A 30 -12.43 29.18 -17.57
CA VAL A 30 -11.54 29.30 -18.73
C VAL A 30 -11.16 30.77 -18.92
N THR A 31 -9.86 31.02 -19.12
CA THR A 31 -9.34 32.29 -19.64
C THR A 31 -8.30 32.01 -20.74
N GLY A 32 -7.65 33.04 -21.25
CA GLY A 32 -6.60 32.92 -22.25
C GLY A 32 -6.19 34.28 -22.81
N PHE A 33 -5.42 34.27 -23.89
CA PHE A 33 -5.05 35.50 -24.59
C PHE A 33 -6.17 35.98 -25.50
N ASN A 34 -6.51 37.27 -25.41
CA ASN A 34 -7.52 37.91 -26.26
C ASN A 34 -6.92 38.42 -27.59
N PHE A 35 -7.77 38.94 -28.47
CA PHE A 35 -7.35 39.69 -29.65
C PHE A 35 -6.87 41.10 -29.25
N PRO A 36 -5.77 41.64 -29.82
CA PRO A 36 -5.04 41.15 -31.00
C PRO A 36 -3.89 40.20 -30.68
N ARG A 37 -3.63 39.87 -29.42
CA ARG A 37 -2.51 39.01 -29.04
C ARG A 37 -2.63 37.61 -29.60
N ASN A 38 -3.80 37.02 -29.43
CA ASN A 38 -4.24 35.81 -30.11
C ASN A 38 -5.23 36.17 -31.22
N ARG A 39 -4.81 36.01 -32.46
CA ARG A 39 -5.64 36.30 -33.64
C ARG A 39 -6.87 35.40 -33.73
N PHE A 40 -6.76 34.17 -33.27
CA PHE A 40 -7.83 33.18 -33.23
C PHE A 40 -8.20 32.96 -31.76
N ALA A 41 -8.55 34.05 -31.07
CA ALA A 41 -8.98 33.97 -29.67
C ALA A 41 -10.27 33.15 -29.55
N LEU A 42 -10.38 32.33 -28.50
CA LEU A 42 -11.54 31.48 -28.27
C LEU A 42 -12.79 32.28 -27.88
N VAL A 43 -12.59 33.43 -27.23
CA VAL A 43 -13.66 34.24 -26.65
C VAL A 43 -13.39 35.72 -26.94
N HIS A 44 -14.46 36.51 -27.04
CA HIS A 44 -14.36 37.96 -27.04
C HIS A 44 -13.84 38.48 -25.67
N PRO A 45 -13.13 39.62 -25.58
CA PRO A 45 -12.56 40.10 -24.31
C PRO A 45 -13.58 40.21 -23.15
N GLN A 46 -14.85 40.46 -23.45
CA GLN A 46 -15.95 40.55 -22.48
C GLN A 46 -16.67 39.20 -22.21
N GLY A 47 -16.08 38.05 -22.57
CA GLY A 47 -16.69 36.73 -22.33
C GLY A 47 -17.79 36.34 -23.32
N LEU A 48 -18.02 37.14 -24.36
CA LEU A 48 -19.04 36.91 -25.39
C LEU A 48 -18.54 35.94 -26.47
N PRO A 49 -19.45 35.34 -27.27
CA PRO A 49 -19.06 34.52 -28.42
C PRO A 49 -18.03 35.24 -29.29
N PRO A 50 -16.99 34.53 -29.79
CA PRO A 50 -15.96 35.15 -30.59
C PRO A 50 -16.56 35.69 -31.91
N PRO A 51 -16.12 36.87 -32.38
CA PRO A 51 -16.43 37.36 -33.72
C PRO A 51 -16.15 36.30 -34.79
N LEU A 52 -16.95 36.27 -35.86
CA LEU A 52 -16.80 35.28 -36.95
C LEU A 52 -15.38 35.26 -37.54
N MET A 53 -14.71 36.42 -37.56
CA MET A 53 -13.35 36.55 -38.08
C MET A 53 -12.27 35.84 -37.24
N TYR A 54 -12.57 35.46 -35.98
CA TYR A 54 -11.65 34.69 -35.15
C TYR A 54 -11.68 33.20 -35.50
N GLY A 55 -12.70 32.72 -36.21
CA GLY A 55 -12.77 31.33 -36.67
C GLY A 55 -12.72 30.27 -35.56
N THR A 56 -13.32 30.56 -34.40
CA THR A 56 -13.36 29.68 -33.20
C THR A 56 -14.78 29.55 -32.63
N ARG A 57 -15.79 29.97 -33.39
CA ARG A 57 -17.18 30.06 -32.91
C ARG A 57 -17.82 28.69 -32.71
N ILE A 58 -17.40 27.68 -33.47
CA ILE A 58 -17.88 26.31 -33.32
C ILE A 58 -17.39 25.76 -31.99
N LEU A 59 -16.07 25.80 -31.73
CA LEU A 59 -15.52 25.31 -30.47
C LEU A 59 -16.13 26.05 -29.25
N TYR A 60 -16.25 27.38 -29.31
CA TYR A 60 -16.95 28.14 -28.27
C TYR A 60 -18.37 27.61 -28.01
N GLY A 61 -19.13 27.32 -29.07
CA GLY A 61 -20.50 26.83 -28.98
C GLY A 61 -20.58 25.45 -28.33
N LEU A 62 -19.71 24.53 -28.73
CA LEU A 62 -19.64 23.18 -28.20
C LEU A 62 -19.30 23.16 -26.71
N LEU A 63 -18.37 24.02 -26.26
CA LEU A 63 -18.03 24.15 -24.84
C LEU A 63 -19.19 24.69 -23.99
N LYS A 64 -20.16 25.37 -24.62
CA LYS A 64 -21.37 25.88 -23.96
C LYS A 64 -22.58 24.96 -24.12
N GLU A 65 -22.42 23.81 -24.78
CA GLU A 65 -23.51 22.88 -25.04
C GLU A 65 -23.76 21.98 -23.81
N PRO A 66 -24.97 22.02 -23.20
CA PRO A 66 -25.27 21.24 -22.00
C PRO A 66 -25.20 19.71 -22.17
N GLY A 67 -25.25 19.24 -23.42
CA GLY A 67 -25.05 17.82 -23.75
C GLY A 67 -23.60 17.37 -23.61
N TYR A 68 -22.64 18.30 -23.71
CA TYR A 68 -21.22 18.01 -23.51
C TYR A 68 -20.76 18.41 -22.10
N PHE A 69 -21.12 19.62 -21.65
CA PHE A 69 -20.69 20.18 -20.37
C PHE A 69 -21.86 20.70 -19.53
N GLY A 70 -21.98 20.21 -18.30
CA GLY A 70 -23.01 20.58 -17.32
C GLY A 70 -23.66 19.36 -16.68
N ASN A 71 -24.58 19.58 -15.73
CA ASN A 71 -25.14 18.49 -14.89
C ASN A 71 -25.66 17.23 -15.62
N SER A 72 -26.08 17.36 -16.88
CA SER A 72 -26.57 16.26 -17.72
C SER A 72 -25.67 15.91 -18.90
N GLY A 73 -24.51 16.55 -19.02
CA GLY A 73 -23.56 16.36 -20.11
C GLY A 73 -22.63 15.17 -19.87
N THR A 74 -21.86 14.81 -20.90
CA THR A 74 -20.78 13.82 -20.78
C THR A 74 -19.78 14.18 -19.67
N VAL A 75 -19.50 15.47 -19.51
CA VAL A 75 -18.74 16.04 -18.39
C VAL A 75 -19.70 16.85 -17.53
N THR A 76 -19.79 16.51 -16.24
CA THR A 76 -20.76 17.11 -15.32
C THR A 76 -20.45 18.56 -14.95
N CYS A 77 -19.21 19.02 -15.16
CA CYS A 77 -18.88 20.42 -14.98
C CYS A 77 -19.37 21.27 -16.15
N SER A 78 -19.97 22.43 -15.86
CA SER A 78 -20.25 23.45 -16.88
C SER A 78 -18.99 24.25 -17.22
N VAL A 79 -18.92 24.87 -18.40
CA VAL A 79 -17.80 25.76 -18.76
C VAL A 79 -18.18 27.22 -18.55
N GLU A 80 -17.39 27.95 -17.79
CA GLU A 80 -17.49 29.40 -17.61
C GLU A 80 -16.29 30.12 -18.23
N PHE A 81 -16.55 31.10 -19.10
CA PHE A 81 -15.49 31.93 -19.65
C PHE A 81 -15.33 33.17 -18.77
N THR A 82 -14.17 33.30 -18.15
CA THR A 82 -13.72 34.51 -17.48
C THR A 82 -13.08 35.45 -18.50
N PRO A 83 -12.88 36.75 -18.19
CA PRO A 83 -12.29 37.69 -19.14
C PRO A 83 -10.93 37.21 -19.67
N PHE A 84 -10.78 37.19 -20.99
CA PHE A 84 -9.50 36.90 -21.66
C PHE A 84 -8.62 38.15 -21.60
N VAL A 85 -7.33 37.95 -21.41
CA VAL A 85 -6.38 39.00 -21.04
C VAL A 85 -5.37 39.28 -22.15
N ASP A 86 -4.90 40.52 -22.23
CA ASP A 86 -3.76 40.88 -23.10
C ASP A 86 -2.42 40.49 -22.47
N LYS A 87 -2.34 40.42 -21.13
CA LYS A 87 -1.15 40.07 -20.35
C LYS A 87 -1.54 39.30 -19.09
N VAL A 88 -0.77 38.28 -18.74
CA VAL A 88 -0.92 37.59 -17.44
C VAL A 88 -0.14 38.35 -16.36
N VAL A 89 -0.75 38.57 -15.20
CA VAL A 89 -0.12 39.21 -14.04
C VAL A 89 -0.11 38.26 -12.86
N SER A 90 0.78 38.47 -11.90
CA SER A 90 0.85 37.61 -10.71
C SER A 90 -0.48 37.57 -9.96
N GLY A 91 -0.95 36.38 -9.59
CA GLY A 91 -2.21 36.20 -8.89
C GLY A 91 -3.43 36.03 -9.79
N ALA A 92 -3.29 36.20 -11.11
CA ALA A 92 -4.40 36.14 -12.05
C ALA A 92 -4.89 34.70 -12.32
N LEU A 93 -3.99 33.72 -12.24
CA LEU A 93 -4.29 32.32 -12.51
C LEU A 93 -4.25 31.47 -11.24
N VAL A 94 -3.40 31.84 -10.29
CA VAL A 94 -3.24 31.14 -9.01
C VAL A 94 -3.18 32.14 -7.86
N THR A 95 -3.91 31.88 -6.79
CA THR A 95 -3.84 32.68 -5.56
C THR A 95 -2.49 32.47 -4.84
N GLN A 96 -2.18 33.35 -3.88
CA GLN A 96 -0.94 33.24 -3.09
C GLN A 96 -0.81 31.94 -2.29
N ASP A 97 -1.93 31.31 -1.91
CA ASP A 97 -1.98 30.00 -1.24
C ASP A 97 -1.97 28.81 -2.22
N GLY A 98 -1.74 29.07 -3.52
CA GLY A 98 -1.57 28.03 -4.53
C GLY A 98 -2.87 27.46 -5.10
N LYS A 99 -4.03 28.10 -4.86
CA LYS A 99 -5.32 27.66 -5.41
C LYS A 99 -5.58 28.25 -6.79
N LEU A 100 -6.22 27.46 -7.65
CA LEU A 100 -6.57 27.86 -9.00
C LEU A 100 -7.69 28.91 -9.02
N VAL A 101 -7.42 30.05 -9.66
CA VAL A 101 -8.41 31.09 -9.98
C VAL A 101 -9.17 30.74 -11.27
N VAL A 102 -8.47 30.10 -12.20
CA VAL A 102 -9.02 29.50 -13.42
C VAL A 102 -8.53 28.05 -13.55
N ASP A 103 -9.20 27.25 -14.36
CA ASP A 103 -8.90 25.82 -14.51
C ASP A 103 -8.19 25.53 -15.85
N VAL A 104 -8.55 26.27 -16.91
CA VAL A 104 -7.92 26.20 -18.24
C VAL A 104 -7.44 27.57 -18.69
N PHE A 105 -6.16 27.67 -19.07
CA PHE A 105 -5.61 28.81 -19.77
C PHE A 105 -5.41 28.47 -21.26
N PHE A 106 -6.30 28.99 -22.11
CA PHE A 106 -6.27 28.82 -23.55
C PHE A 106 -5.43 29.92 -24.21
N GLY A 107 -4.11 29.77 -24.16
CA GLY A 107 -3.17 30.71 -24.76
C GLY A 107 -3.31 30.78 -26.28
N GLY A 108 -3.45 29.62 -26.93
CA GLY A 108 -3.50 29.55 -28.40
C GLY A 108 -2.26 30.20 -29.02
N LEU A 109 -2.45 31.05 -30.03
CA LEU A 109 -1.35 31.83 -30.61
C LEU A 109 -0.98 33.03 -29.73
N SER A 110 0.29 33.42 -29.75
CA SER A 110 0.74 34.70 -29.21
C SER A 110 1.66 35.39 -30.22
N ASN A 111 1.35 36.64 -30.56
CA ASN A 111 2.23 37.51 -31.36
C ASN A 111 3.20 38.35 -30.51
N ILE A 112 3.11 38.23 -29.18
CA ILE A 112 3.98 38.91 -28.20
C ILE A 112 4.72 37.86 -27.37
N GLU A 113 6.03 38.02 -27.22
CA GLU A 113 6.86 37.18 -26.36
C GLU A 113 6.43 37.31 -24.89
N LEU A 114 6.43 36.18 -24.17
CA LEU A 114 6.05 36.18 -22.75
C LEU A 114 7.09 36.93 -21.91
N SER A 115 6.61 37.84 -21.07
CA SER A 115 7.42 38.48 -20.05
C SER A 115 7.76 37.51 -18.90
N SER A 116 8.83 37.79 -18.15
CA SER A 116 9.24 36.94 -17.02
C SER A 116 8.14 36.78 -15.96
N GLU A 117 7.32 37.81 -15.75
CA GLU A 117 6.16 37.76 -14.84
C GLU A 117 5.13 36.73 -15.31
N GLU A 118 4.83 36.70 -16.61
CA GLU A 118 3.89 35.74 -17.21
C GLU A 118 4.42 34.31 -17.12
N VAL A 119 5.71 34.12 -17.37
CA VAL A 119 6.37 32.82 -17.25
C VAL A 119 6.27 32.29 -15.81
N ILE A 120 6.49 33.14 -14.81
CA ILE A 120 6.36 32.77 -13.39
C ILE A 120 4.92 32.39 -13.05
N GLU A 121 3.93 33.19 -13.46
CA GLU A 121 2.52 32.91 -13.16
C GLU A 121 2.05 31.63 -13.88
N LEU A 122 2.40 31.43 -15.16
CA LEU A 122 2.05 30.22 -15.92
C LEU A 122 2.72 28.96 -15.35
N LYS A 123 3.94 29.08 -14.84
CA LYS A 123 4.62 27.99 -14.12
C LYS A 123 3.92 27.67 -12.80
N SER A 124 3.53 28.67 -12.01
CA SER A 124 2.71 28.48 -10.81
C SER A 124 1.38 27.82 -11.16
N PHE A 125 0.74 28.26 -12.24
CA PHE A 125 -0.51 27.71 -12.75
C PHE A 125 -0.41 26.22 -13.05
N LEU A 126 0.57 25.80 -13.84
CA LEU A 126 0.84 24.39 -14.09
C LEU A 126 1.15 23.63 -12.79
N THR A 127 1.99 24.20 -11.92
CA THR A 127 2.37 23.55 -10.65
C THR A 127 1.16 23.31 -9.72
N SER A 128 0.21 24.26 -9.70
CA SER A 128 -1.06 24.18 -8.94
C SER A 128 -2.16 23.38 -9.64
N GLY A 129 -1.92 23.01 -10.89
CA GLY A 129 -2.69 22.04 -11.63
C GLY A 129 -3.51 22.55 -12.79
N GLY A 130 -3.29 23.78 -13.22
CA GLY A 130 -3.91 24.33 -14.39
C GLY A 130 -3.65 23.52 -15.67
N VAL A 131 -4.57 23.61 -16.61
CA VAL A 131 -4.42 23.08 -17.97
C VAL A 131 -4.03 24.24 -18.90
N LEU A 132 -2.83 24.18 -19.49
CA LEU A 132 -2.30 25.23 -20.35
C LEU A 132 -2.24 24.74 -21.80
N TYR A 133 -2.94 25.43 -22.70
CA TYR A 133 -2.90 25.19 -24.14
C TYR A 133 -2.18 26.32 -24.87
N ILE A 134 -1.12 26.00 -25.62
CA ILE A 134 -0.41 26.95 -26.49
C ILE A 134 -0.23 26.37 -27.89
N SER A 135 -0.08 27.26 -28.88
CA SER A 135 -0.05 26.87 -30.27
C SER A 135 0.91 27.74 -31.11
N GLY A 136 1.56 27.09 -32.07
CA GLY A 136 2.27 27.74 -33.17
C GLY A 136 1.38 27.87 -34.42
N TYR A 137 1.87 28.60 -35.42
CA TYR A 137 1.20 28.64 -36.73
C TYR A 137 2.23 28.87 -37.85
N GLY A 138 2.09 28.13 -38.96
CA GLY A 138 2.97 28.30 -40.12
C GLY A 138 2.63 29.51 -40.99
N GLY A 139 1.42 30.08 -40.87
CA GLY A 139 0.99 31.23 -41.68
C GLY A 139 1.41 32.60 -41.14
N GLU A 140 1.95 32.67 -39.92
CA GLU A 140 2.47 33.90 -39.32
C GLU A 140 3.63 33.58 -38.36
N ASN A 141 4.32 34.60 -37.83
CA ASN A 141 5.42 34.39 -36.90
C ASN A 141 4.91 34.11 -35.47
N SER A 142 4.10 33.05 -35.31
CA SER A 142 3.53 32.58 -34.04
C SER A 142 4.14 31.24 -33.64
N GLY A 143 4.47 31.09 -32.35
CA GLY A 143 5.10 29.91 -31.76
C GLY A 143 6.34 30.28 -30.95
N PRO A 144 7.40 30.84 -31.58
CA PRO A 144 8.64 31.21 -30.88
C PRO A 144 8.45 32.15 -29.68
N GLN A 145 7.35 32.91 -29.64
CA GLN A 145 6.95 33.76 -28.50
C GLN A 145 6.75 32.98 -27.19
N TYR A 146 6.56 31.66 -27.26
CA TYR A 146 6.44 30.77 -26.11
C TYR A 146 7.77 30.13 -25.68
N ASN A 147 8.88 30.37 -26.38
CA ASN A 147 10.16 29.71 -26.04
C ASN A 147 10.65 30.08 -24.63
N THR A 148 10.41 31.30 -24.18
CA THR A 148 10.72 31.73 -22.80
C THR A 148 9.92 30.97 -21.74
N LEU A 149 8.74 30.45 -22.07
CA LEU A 149 7.99 29.57 -21.18
C LEU A 149 8.68 28.21 -21.05
N PHE A 150 9.11 27.59 -22.15
CA PHE A 150 9.82 26.30 -22.09
C PHE A 150 11.09 26.42 -21.23
N GLU A 151 11.88 27.47 -21.45
CA GLU A 151 13.06 27.78 -20.65
C GLU A 151 12.71 27.97 -19.16
N GLY A 152 11.65 28.73 -18.85
CA GLY A 152 11.20 28.96 -17.47
C GLY A 152 10.66 27.71 -16.77
N LEU A 153 10.10 26.76 -17.53
CA LEU A 153 9.67 25.46 -17.04
C LEU A 153 10.84 24.47 -16.88
N GLY A 154 12.00 24.76 -17.46
CA GLY A 154 13.15 23.84 -17.51
C GLY A 154 13.01 22.76 -18.59
N LEU A 155 12.18 23.00 -19.60
CA LEU A 155 11.98 22.12 -20.74
C LEU A 155 12.97 22.46 -21.86
N SER A 156 13.46 21.43 -22.54
CA SER A 156 14.40 21.56 -23.67
C SER A 156 13.70 21.62 -25.04
N ASP A 157 12.37 21.63 -25.04
CA ASP A 157 11.51 21.77 -26.21
C ASP A 157 11.43 23.23 -26.66
N TYR A 158 11.24 23.48 -27.96
CA TYR A 158 11.09 24.84 -28.48
C TYR A 158 10.42 24.88 -29.85
N PHE A 159 9.81 26.02 -30.18
CA PHE A 159 9.42 26.35 -31.55
C PHE A 159 10.61 26.93 -32.30
N SER A 160 10.98 26.30 -33.42
CA SER A 160 11.94 26.87 -34.36
C SER A 160 11.30 27.96 -35.23
N TYR A 161 12.09 28.74 -35.95
CA TYR A 161 11.59 29.69 -36.95
C TYR A 161 11.23 29.05 -38.30
N ASP A 162 11.35 27.72 -38.43
CA ASP A 162 11.03 27.01 -39.67
C ASP A 162 9.51 26.86 -39.83
N VAL A 163 9.04 26.93 -41.08
CA VAL A 163 7.63 26.69 -41.46
C VAL A 163 7.54 25.42 -42.29
N MET A 164 6.68 24.50 -41.86
CA MET A 164 6.36 23.29 -42.61
C MET A 164 5.11 23.57 -43.47
N SER A 165 5.32 23.70 -44.78
CA SER A 165 4.25 24.01 -45.74
C SER A 165 3.64 22.74 -46.31
N VAL A 166 2.55 22.26 -45.69
CA VAL A 166 1.83 21.04 -46.08
C VAL A 166 0.55 21.29 -46.89
N GLY A 167 0.08 22.53 -46.97
CA GLY A 167 -1.25 22.86 -47.48
C GLY A 167 -2.29 22.94 -46.35
N PRO A 168 -3.58 23.16 -46.67
CA PRO A 168 -4.57 23.49 -45.66
C PRO A 168 -5.16 22.29 -44.90
N TYR A 169 -5.11 21.07 -45.46
CA TYR A 169 -5.82 19.90 -44.92
C TYR A 169 -4.96 18.64 -45.04
N VAL A 170 -4.17 18.37 -43.99
CA VAL A 170 -3.31 17.18 -43.89
C VAL A 170 -3.58 16.51 -42.57
N GLN A 171 -3.68 15.18 -42.59
CA GLN A 171 -3.84 14.38 -41.38
C GLN A 171 -2.51 14.14 -40.69
N SER A 172 -2.54 14.09 -39.37
CA SER A 172 -1.44 13.53 -38.59
C SER A 172 -1.41 12.01 -38.71
N GLU A 173 -0.33 11.41 -38.24
CA GLU A 173 -0.32 10.00 -37.85
C GLU A 173 -1.24 9.82 -36.63
N THR A 174 -1.78 8.60 -36.46
CA THR A 174 -2.50 8.22 -35.25
C THR A 174 -1.58 8.39 -34.04
N PRO A 175 -2.05 8.99 -32.93
CA PRO A 175 -1.28 9.15 -31.71
C PRO A 175 -0.63 7.84 -31.27
N SER A 176 0.69 7.88 -31.10
CA SER A 176 1.49 6.70 -30.73
C SER A 176 1.56 6.47 -29.21
N VAL A 177 1.05 7.42 -28.43
CA VAL A 177 1.04 7.41 -26.97
C VAL A 177 -0.37 7.70 -26.46
N GLN A 178 -0.77 6.99 -25.42
CA GLN A 178 -2.02 7.25 -24.71
C GLN A 178 -1.84 8.43 -23.77
N THR A 179 -2.77 9.38 -23.80
CA THR A 179 -2.78 10.54 -22.92
C THR A 179 -4.20 10.78 -22.39
N PRO A 180 -4.37 11.53 -21.29
CA PRO A 180 -5.69 11.91 -20.78
C PRO A 180 -6.60 12.61 -21.81
N ILE A 181 -6.02 13.22 -22.85
CA ILE A 181 -6.77 13.88 -23.92
C ILE A 181 -7.08 12.91 -25.06
N ILE A 182 -6.14 12.04 -25.41
CA ILE A 182 -6.35 11.01 -26.45
C ILE A 182 -7.42 10.00 -26.01
N ASP A 183 -7.42 9.56 -24.76
CA ASP A 183 -8.41 8.61 -24.20
C ASP A 183 -9.52 9.30 -23.37
N GLY A 184 -9.85 10.54 -23.74
CA GLY A 184 -10.75 11.36 -22.93
C GLY A 184 -12.24 10.97 -23.01
N PRO A 185 -13.10 11.62 -22.21
CA PRO A 185 -14.51 11.24 -22.05
C PRO A 185 -15.38 11.40 -23.31
N PHE A 186 -14.93 12.15 -24.31
CA PHE A 186 -15.63 12.34 -25.58
C PHE A 186 -15.19 11.33 -26.66
N GLY A 187 -14.43 10.30 -26.29
CA GLY A 187 -13.99 9.24 -27.17
C GLY A 187 -12.49 9.32 -27.46
N TYR A 188 -11.99 8.23 -28.04
CA TYR A 188 -10.61 8.10 -28.51
C TYR A 188 -10.35 9.11 -29.64
N VAL A 189 -9.19 9.77 -29.61
CA VAL A 189 -8.74 10.68 -30.66
C VAL A 189 -7.74 9.97 -31.56
N GLU A 190 -8.08 9.83 -32.84
CA GLU A 190 -7.19 9.27 -33.85
C GLU A 190 -6.37 10.38 -34.54
N GLU A 191 -6.42 10.46 -35.87
CA GLU A 191 -5.64 11.38 -36.67
C GLU A 191 -6.19 12.80 -36.57
N LEU A 192 -5.31 13.80 -36.47
CA LEU A 192 -5.69 15.20 -36.34
C LEU A 192 -5.45 15.96 -37.64
N LEU A 193 -6.48 16.62 -38.13
CA LEU A 193 -6.39 17.53 -39.26
C LEU A 193 -5.61 18.79 -38.88
N HIS A 194 -4.63 19.12 -39.72
CA HIS A 194 -3.80 20.31 -39.57
C HIS A 194 -3.46 20.93 -40.93
N GLY A 195 -2.95 22.16 -40.91
CA GLY A 195 -2.40 22.86 -42.06
C GLY A 195 -0.92 23.20 -41.90
N ASN A 196 -0.50 24.30 -42.50
CA ASN A 196 0.88 24.80 -42.40
C ASN A 196 1.23 25.09 -40.94
N PHE A 197 2.33 24.52 -40.46
CA PHE A 197 2.66 24.53 -39.04
C PHE A 197 4.07 25.06 -38.76
N ARG A 198 4.25 25.57 -37.54
CA ARG A 198 5.53 26.02 -37.00
C ARG A 198 6.27 24.80 -36.49
N ARG A 199 7.49 24.53 -36.98
CA ARG A 199 8.21 23.32 -36.55
C ARG A 199 8.48 23.36 -35.04
N LEU A 200 7.94 22.37 -34.33
CA LEU A 200 8.08 22.14 -32.90
C LEU A 200 9.15 21.06 -32.68
N VAL A 201 10.23 21.44 -32.00
CA VAL A 201 11.29 20.50 -31.61
C VAL A 201 10.95 19.95 -30.24
N VAL A 202 10.65 18.64 -30.20
CA VAL A 202 10.26 17.92 -28.99
C VAL A 202 11.44 17.10 -28.48
N ASN A 203 11.93 17.43 -27.30
CA ASN A 203 13.11 16.83 -26.67
C ASN A 203 12.80 16.26 -25.27
N SER A 204 11.91 16.90 -24.51
CA SER A 204 11.58 16.50 -23.14
C SER A 204 10.09 16.28 -22.89
N MET A 205 9.20 16.86 -23.70
CA MET A 205 7.78 16.52 -23.66
C MET A 205 7.48 15.22 -24.42
N SER A 206 6.31 14.63 -24.17
CA SER A 206 5.84 13.48 -24.95
C SER A 206 5.34 13.95 -26.30
N GLY A 207 5.98 13.51 -27.38
CA GLY A 207 5.52 13.77 -28.74
C GLY A 207 4.34 12.86 -29.09
N VAL A 208 3.16 13.44 -29.30
CA VAL A 208 1.90 12.68 -29.40
C VAL A 208 1.57 12.31 -30.84
N ALA A 209 1.55 13.30 -31.74
CA ALA A 209 1.20 13.11 -33.14
C ALA A 209 2.17 13.84 -34.07
N ARG A 210 2.51 13.21 -35.19
CA ARG A 210 3.38 13.75 -36.26
C ARG A 210 2.57 14.01 -37.52
N SER A 211 3.03 14.91 -38.37
CA SER A 211 2.39 15.08 -39.68
C SER A 211 2.63 13.85 -40.57
N LYS A 212 1.65 13.41 -41.36
CA LYS A 212 1.88 12.32 -42.34
C LYS A 212 2.82 12.71 -43.48
N LEU A 213 2.96 14.00 -43.78
CA LEU A 213 3.80 14.48 -44.88
C LEU A 213 5.22 14.81 -44.43
N PHE A 214 5.41 15.11 -43.15
CA PHE A 214 6.70 15.45 -42.58
C PHE A 214 6.87 14.71 -41.27
N ASN A 215 8.04 14.10 -41.05
CA ASN A 215 8.38 13.44 -39.79
C ASN A 215 8.67 14.46 -38.67
N GLU A 216 7.75 15.40 -38.44
CA GLU A 216 7.81 16.50 -37.48
C GLU A 216 6.53 16.47 -36.65
N TYR A 217 6.65 16.81 -35.36
CA TYR A 217 5.52 16.79 -34.44
C TYR A 217 4.54 17.93 -34.71
N ILE A 218 3.25 17.59 -34.71
CA ILE A 218 2.15 18.56 -34.75
C ILE A 218 1.51 18.75 -33.37
N LEU A 219 1.71 17.80 -32.46
CA LEU A 219 1.18 17.81 -31.11
C LEU A 219 2.18 17.18 -30.13
N SER A 220 2.38 17.85 -29.00
CA SER A 220 3.12 17.34 -27.85
C SER A 220 2.42 17.72 -26.56
N GLU A 221 2.51 16.83 -25.57
CA GLU A 221 1.84 16.98 -24.28
C GLU A 221 2.79 16.56 -23.15
N THR A 222 2.60 17.14 -21.96
CA THR A 222 3.28 16.68 -20.76
C THR A 222 2.51 17.04 -19.50
N ALA A 223 2.57 16.17 -18.49
CA ALA A 223 2.19 16.55 -17.13
C ALA A 223 3.31 17.41 -16.53
N TYR A 224 2.95 18.54 -15.91
CA TYR A 224 3.91 19.42 -15.26
C TYR A 224 3.41 19.82 -13.87
N GLY A 225 4.15 19.43 -12.82
CA GLY A 225 3.67 19.57 -11.44
C GLY A 225 2.34 18.83 -11.27
N LYS A 226 1.28 19.53 -10.81
CA LYS A 226 -0.07 18.97 -10.73
C LYS A 226 -0.93 19.29 -11.97
N GLY A 227 -0.32 19.84 -13.02
CA GLY A 227 -0.97 20.44 -14.19
C GLY A 227 -0.64 19.72 -15.48
N TYR A 228 -1.12 20.28 -16.59
CA TYR A 228 -0.97 19.68 -17.90
C TYR A 228 -0.69 20.74 -18.97
N LEU A 229 0.39 20.55 -19.73
CA LEU A 229 0.81 21.44 -20.81
C LEU A 229 0.56 20.76 -22.16
N ILE A 230 -0.16 21.46 -23.03
CA ILE A 230 -0.48 21.04 -24.39
C ILE A 230 0.13 22.04 -25.38
N VAL A 231 0.88 21.52 -26.35
CA VAL A 231 1.57 22.32 -27.36
C VAL A 231 1.26 21.77 -28.74
N THR A 232 0.63 22.58 -29.59
CA THR A 232 0.43 22.23 -31.01
C THR A 232 1.27 23.10 -31.93
N ALA A 233 1.74 22.50 -33.03
CA ALA A 233 2.52 23.19 -34.05
C ALA A 233 1.66 24.08 -34.96
N ASP A 234 0.36 23.79 -35.01
CA ASP A 234 -0.66 24.55 -35.74
C ASP A 234 -1.88 24.82 -34.86
N ARG A 235 -2.70 25.79 -35.28
CA ARG A 235 -3.98 26.18 -34.67
C ARG A 235 -5.09 25.17 -35.00
N ILE A 236 -4.91 23.92 -34.59
CA ILE A 236 -5.82 22.81 -34.92
C ILE A 236 -7.24 22.93 -34.31
N TYR A 237 -7.49 23.98 -33.51
CA TYR A 237 -8.76 24.28 -32.83
C TYR A 237 -9.74 25.15 -33.64
N ILE A 238 -9.36 25.61 -34.84
CA ILE A 238 -10.19 26.52 -35.61
C ILE A 238 -11.40 25.83 -36.26
N ASP A 239 -12.45 26.60 -36.52
CA ASP A 239 -13.74 26.17 -37.06
C ASP A 239 -13.62 25.34 -38.35
N ASP A 240 -12.63 25.62 -39.20
CA ASP A 240 -12.45 24.89 -40.45
C ASP A 240 -11.99 23.44 -40.21
N TYR A 241 -11.20 23.19 -39.17
CA TYR A 241 -10.75 21.84 -38.80
C TYR A 241 -11.80 21.11 -37.98
N ILE A 242 -12.31 21.76 -36.93
CA ILE A 242 -13.36 21.21 -36.04
C ILE A 242 -14.60 20.77 -36.81
N ARG A 243 -14.95 21.45 -37.92
CA ARG A 243 -16.10 21.07 -38.74
C ARG A 243 -15.84 19.85 -39.63
N ARG A 244 -14.60 19.63 -40.03
CA ARG A 244 -14.21 18.63 -41.03
C ARG A 244 -13.77 17.32 -40.38
N ASP A 245 -13.30 17.40 -39.14
CA ASP A 245 -12.69 16.30 -38.44
C ASP A 245 -13.24 16.19 -37.01
N ASN A 246 -13.84 15.03 -36.73
CA ASN A 246 -14.38 14.74 -35.41
C ASN A 246 -13.27 14.51 -34.38
N ASP A 247 -12.07 14.12 -34.79
CA ASP A 247 -10.94 13.89 -33.89
C ASP A 247 -10.39 15.22 -33.37
N ASN A 248 -10.26 16.25 -34.21
CA ASN A 248 -9.96 17.61 -33.74
C ASN A 248 -11.00 18.10 -32.74
N TYR A 249 -12.28 17.85 -33.05
CA TYR A 249 -13.40 18.20 -32.20
C TYR A 249 -13.32 17.51 -30.83
N ASN A 250 -13.19 16.18 -30.81
CA ASN A 250 -13.09 15.37 -29.60
C ASN A 250 -11.85 15.75 -28.77
N TYR A 251 -10.73 16.01 -29.43
CA TYR A 251 -9.49 16.42 -28.78
C TYR A 251 -9.67 17.66 -27.90
N PHE A 252 -10.32 18.72 -28.42
CA PHE A 252 -10.54 19.91 -27.60
C PHE A 252 -11.60 19.70 -26.52
N LEU A 253 -12.67 18.94 -26.77
CA LEU A 253 -13.59 18.62 -25.69
C LEU A 253 -12.91 17.84 -24.55
N ASN A 254 -12.07 16.86 -24.90
CA ASN A 254 -11.26 16.11 -23.94
C ASN A 254 -10.28 17.02 -23.19
N LEU A 255 -9.62 17.98 -23.87
CA LEU A 255 -8.74 18.97 -23.24
C LEU A 255 -9.49 19.80 -22.21
N PHE A 256 -10.64 20.35 -22.56
CA PHE A 256 -11.44 21.15 -21.62
C PHE A 256 -12.00 20.29 -20.49
N ALA A 257 -12.31 19.01 -20.73
CA ALA A 257 -12.72 18.07 -19.70
C ALA A 257 -11.65 17.88 -18.61
N LEU A 258 -10.36 18.05 -18.91
CA LEU A 258 -9.30 18.03 -17.89
C LEU A 258 -9.43 19.17 -16.87
N GLY A 259 -10.06 20.28 -17.25
CA GLY A 259 -10.38 21.37 -16.35
C GLY A 259 -11.51 21.03 -15.37
N CYS A 260 -12.32 20.00 -15.67
CA CYS A 260 -13.34 19.47 -14.76
C CYS A 260 -12.70 18.58 -13.70
N LYS A 261 -12.06 19.22 -12.73
CA LYS A 261 -11.48 18.52 -11.59
C LYS A 261 -12.60 18.16 -10.63
N HIS A 262 -12.99 16.88 -10.62
CA HIS A 262 -13.64 16.35 -9.44
C HIS A 262 -12.56 16.25 -8.39
N GLN A 263 -12.52 17.21 -7.48
CA GLN A 263 -11.76 17.04 -6.26
C GLN A 263 -12.62 16.26 -5.30
N PRO A 264 -12.09 15.19 -4.70
CA PRO A 264 -12.81 14.55 -3.63
C PRO A 264 -12.99 15.55 -2.48
N GLU A 265 -14.07 15.40 -1.72
CA GLU A 265 -14.33 16.21 -0.52
C GLU A 265 -13.10 16.29 0.39
N LYS A 266 -12.36 15.18 0.51
CA LYS A 266 -11.09 15.10 1.22
C LYS A 266 -10.13 14.15 0.53
N GLU A 267 -8.87 14.56 0.40
CA GLU A 267 -7.77 13.68 -0.01
C GLU A 267 -6.48 14.07 0.69
N ILE A 268 -5.72 13.06 1.10
CA ILE A 268 -4.38 13.18 1.63
C ILE A 268 -3.40 12.75 0.53
N SER A 269 -2.31 13.50 0.36
CA SER A 269 -1.23 13.09 -0.53
C SER A 269 -0.56 11.82 0.00
N VAL A 270 -0.74 10.72 -0.73
CA VAL A 270 -0.11 9.40 -0.53
C VAL A 270 0.50 8.98 -1.86
N PRO A 271 1.81 8.67 -1.92
CA PRO A 271 2.43 8.15 -3.14
C PRO A 271 1.73 6.88 -3.63
N SER A 272 1.60 6.75 -4.94
CA SER A 272 1.01 5.55 -5.55
C SER A 272 2.12 4.66 -6.08
N PHE A 273 2.14 3.41 -5.63
CA PHE A 273 3.00 2.36 -6.18
C PHE A 273 2.14 1.28 -6.83
N LYS A 274 2.76 0.51 -7.73
CA LYS A 274 2.06 -0.51 -8.51
C LYS A 274 2.76 -1.84 -8.34
N GLN A 275 1.98 -2.92 -8.32
CA GLN A 275 2.52 -4.27 -8.21
C GLN A 275 2.98 -4.82 -9.56
N GLY A 276 2.53 -4.25 -10.68
CA GLY A 276 3.00 -4.58 -12.03
C GLY A 276 2.03 -5.42 -12.88
N ILE A 277 0.75 -5.08 -12.95
CA ILE A 277 -0.19 -5.75 -13.87
C ILE A 277 -0.38 -4.88 -15.11
N SER A 278 -0.62 -5.48 -16.27
CA SER A 278 -0.94 -4.77 -17.52
C SER A 278 -1.71 -3.46 -17.27
N PRO A 279 -1.21 -2.32 -17.79
CA PRO A 279 -0.33 -2.16 -18.95
C PRO A 279 1.17 -2.21 -18.65
N TYR A 280 1.58 -2.50 -17.41
CA TYR A 280 2.99 -2.64 -17.06
C TYR A 280 3.64 -3.83 -17.78
N ASP A 281 4.93 -3.72 -18.07
CA ASP A 281 5.69 -4.60 -18.98
C ASP A 281 6.98 -5.18 -18.34
N GLY A 282 7.13 -5.03 -17.02
CA GLY A 282 8.34 -5.40 -16.29
C GLY A 282 9.48 -4.39 -16.35
N VAL A 283 9.33 -3.27 -17.07
CA VAL A 283 10.27 -2.14 -17.02
C VAL A 283 9.80 -1.12 -15.99
N GLU A 284 8.51 -0.82 -15.98
CA GLU A 284 7.89 0.11 -15.05
C GLU A 284 6.57 -0.50 -14.53
N PRO A 285 6.51 -0.99 -13.28
CA PRO A 285 7.60 -1.08 -12.33
C PRO A 285 8.56 -2.25 -12.61
N TYR A 286 9.86 -2.02 -12.43
CA TYR A 286 10.90 -3.03 -12.68
C TYR A 286 10.80 -4.28 -11.79
N TRP A 287 10.04 -4.21 -10.69
CA TRP A 287 9.85 -5.31 -9.74
C TRP A 287 8.68 -6.23 -10.07
N GLU A 288 7.89 -5.92 -11.10
CA GLU A 288 6.70 -6.68 -11.52
C GLU A 288 6.91 -8.21 -11.52
N ASN A 289 8.03 -8.67 -12.07
CA ASN A 289 8.35 -10.10 -12.22
C ASN A 289 9.26 -10.65 -11.11
N PHE A 290 9.52 -9.87 -10.05
CA PHE A 290 10.32 -10.36 -8.94
C PHE A 290 9.52 -11.36 -8.10
N ILE A 291 10.22 -12.31 -7.49
CA ILE A 291 9.60 -13.33 -6.64
C ILE A 291 9.05 -12.68 -5.36
N TYR A 292 7.76 -12.90 -5.11
CA TYR A 292 7.08 -12.47 -3.89
C TYR A 292 7.19 -13.56 -2.82
N ASP A 293 7.64 -13.22 -1.61
CA ASP A 293 7.74 -14.16 -0.46
C ASP A 293 8.29 -15.55 -0.83
N GLN A 294 9.35 -15.65 -1.65
CA GLN A 294 9.85 -16.96 -2.11
C GLN A 294 8.76 -17.87 -2.70
N GLY A 295 7.80 -17.32 -3.45
CA GLY A 295 6.70 -18.07 -4.07
C GLY A 295 7.16 -19.18 -5.02
N ASP A 296 8.42 -19.13 -5.49
CA ASP A 296 9.08 -20.21 -6.23
C ASP A 296 9.41 -21.45 -5.36
N LYS A 297 9.27 -21.35 -4.03
CA LYS A 297 9.59 -22.40 -3.05
C LYS A 297 8.39 -22.84 -2.20
N GLN A 298 7.20 -22.28 -2.43
CA GLN A 298 5.99 -22.62 -1.70
C GLN A 298 4.74 -22.39 -2.55
N ASP A 299 3.68 -23.14 -2.25
CA ASP A 299 2.42 -23.02 -2.98
C ASP A 299 1.57 -21.87 -2.40
N LEU A 300 1.65 -20.70 -3.02
CA LEU A 300 0.82 -19.55 -2.66
C LEU A 300 -0.49 -19.52 -3.45
N TRP A 301 -1.55 -18.98 -2.83
CA TRP A 301 -2.87 -18.84 -3.46
C TRP A 301 -2.91 -17.87 -4.64
N CYS A 302 -2.02 -16.88 -4.62
CA CYS A 302 -2.00 -15.79 -5.59
C CYS A 302 -1.00 -16.01 -6.73
N GLY A 303 -0.05 -16.95 -6.64
CA GLY A 303 1.02 -17.13 -7.63
C GLY A 303 2.41 -16.94 -7.03
N GLU A 304 3.41 -16.62 -7.83
CA GLU A 304 4.82 -16.63 -7.38
C GLU A 304 5.45 -15.23 -7.33
N THR A 305 4.87 -14.29 -8.05
CA THR A 305 5.52 -13.01 -8.41
C THR A 305 4.82 -11.79 -7.81
N MET A 306 5.51 -10.65 -7.83
CA MET A 306 4.98 -9.38 -7.31
C MET A 306 3.70 -8.93 -8.01
N ASN A 307 3.58 -9.09 -9.33
CA ASN A 307 2.33 -8.73 -10.00
C ASN A 307 1.15 -9.66 -9.69
N GLU A 308 1.45 -10.88 -9.27
CA GLU A 308 0.46 -11.88 -8.88
C GLU A 308 0.04 -11.74 -7.41
N CYS A 309 0.97 -11.39 -6.50
CA CYS A 309 0.74 -11.45 -5.05
C CYS A 309 1.04 -10.14 -4.29
N GLY A 310 1.58 -9.11 -4.94
CA GLY A 310 2.25 -8.01 -4.27
C GLY A 310 1.36 -6.91 -3.69
N CYS A 311 0.04 -7.07 -3.60
CA CYS A 311 -0.87 -5.98 -3.23
C CYS A 311 -0.63 -5.45 -1.81
N VAL A 312 -0.37 -6.35 -0.86
CA VAL A 312 -0.11 -5.99 0.55
C VAL A 312 1.19 -5.23 0.70
N VAL A 313 2.29 -5.79 0.19
CA VAL A 313 3.62 -5.16 0.30
C VAL A 313 3.68 -3.83 -0.46
N THR A 314 2.98 -3.73 -1.58
CA THR A 314 2.88 -2.48 -2.34
C THR A 314 2.12 -1.41 -1.56
N SER A 315 0.99 -1.77 -0.94
CA SER A 315 0.23 -0.86 -0.07
C SER A 315 1.04 -0.41 1.15
N ALA A 316 1.78 -1.32 1.80
CA ALA A 316 2.64 -0.99 2.92
C ALA A 316 3.79 -0.03 2.53
N ALA A 317 4.38 -0.21 1.35
CA ALA A 317 5.41 0.70 0.83
C ALA A 317 4.87 2.13 0.61
N MET A 318 3.61 2.27 0.15
CA MET A 318 2.97 3.60 0.04
C MET A 318 2.84 4.29 1.39
N ILE A 319 2.48 3.54 2.45
CA ILE A 319 2.36 4.07 3.82
C ILE A 319 3.73 4.50 4.38
N LEU A 320 4.78 3.69 4.17
CA LEU A 320 6.15 4.06 4.55
C LEU A 320 6.58 5.39 3.91
N LYS A 321 6.41 5.51 2.59
CA LYS A 321 6.75 6.75 1.86
C LYS A 321 5.89 7.93 2.29
N LYS A 322 4.60 7.73 2.55
CA LYS A 322 3.70 8.77 3.05
C LYS A 322 4.25 9.45 4.31
N TYR A 323 4.80 8.67 5.22
CA TYR A 323 5.32 9.16 6.49
C TYR A 323 6.80 9.59 6.41
N GLY A 324 7.40 9.61 5.22
CA GLY A 324 8.76 10.11 5.02
C GLY A 324 9.86 9.09 5.26
N VAL A 325 9.54 7.79 5.26
CA VAL A 325 10.55 6.72 5.18
C VAL A 325 10.96 6.57 3.72
N ASN A 326 12.04 7.25 3.33
CA ASN A 326 12.45 7.37 1.93
C ASN A 326 13.52 6.34 1.53
N MET A 327 14.38 5.99 2.47
CA MET A 327 15.45 5.00 2.36
C MET A 327 15.21 3.82 3.31
N GLY A 328 15.56 2.62 2.86
CA GLY A 328 15.49 1.38 3.62
C GLY A 328 16.73 1.09 4.46
N PRO A 329 16.71 -0.02 5.24
CA PRO A 329 17.83 -0.45 6.09
C PRO A 329 19.14 -0.75 5.35
N TYR A 330 19.10 -1.00 4.03
CA TYR A 330 20.27 -1.39 3.23
C TYR A 330 20.68 -0.33 2.21
N ASN A 331 20.35 0.95 2.47
CA ASN A 331 20.66 2.09 1.60
C ASN A 331 20.03 2.00 0.20
N GLU A 332 18.83 1.45 0.13
CA GLU A 332 17.98 1.42 -1.06
C GLU A 332 16.79 2.37 -0.89
N GLU A 333 16.21 2.84 -2.00
CA GLU A 333 14.97 3.60 -1.93
C GLU A 333 13.80 2.70 -1.48
N VAL A 334 12.92 3.21 -0.62
CA VAL A 334 11.70 2.50 -0.22
C VAL A 334 10.76 2.33 -1.41
N ASN A 335 10.50 1.09 -1.76
CA ASN A 335 9.57 0.66 -2.79
C ASN A 335 9.11 -0.80 -2.51
N PRO A 336 8.13 -1.34 -3.25
CA PRO A 336 7.60 -2.68 -3.00
C PRO A 336 8.67 -3.79 -2.99
N ASP A 337 9.69 -3.71 -3.85
CA ASP A 337 10.78 -4.67 -3.94
C ASP A 337 11.71 -4.61 -2.71
N SER A 338 12.17 -3.41 -2.33
CA SER A 338 13.00 -3.23 -1.14
C SER A 338 12.32 -3.75 0.14
N LEU A 339 11.01 -3.53 0.27
CA LEU A 339 10.24 -4.01 1.40
C LEU A 339 10.07 -5.53 1.34
N ASN A 340 9.71 -6.10 0.18
CA ASN A 340 9.59 -7.56 -0.01
C ASN A 340 10.89 -8.29 0.37
N ARG A 341 12.06 -7.77 -0.02
CA ARG A 341 13.36 -8.35 0.37
C ARG A 341 13.60 -8.31 1.88
N PHE A 342 13.28 -7.20 2.54
CA PHE A 342 13.43 -7.09 3.99
C PHE A 342 12.49 -8.06 4.72
N LEU A 343 11.24 -8.13 4.29
CA LEU A 343 10.26 -9.06 4.87
C LEU A 343 10.70 -10.51 4.69
N GLY A 344 11.40 -10.85 3.59
CA GLY A 344 11.95 -12.18 3.34
C GLY A 344 13.19 -12.59 4.16
N LEU A 345 13.71 -11.73 5.05
CA LEU A 345 14.91 -12.03 5.85
C LEU A 345 14.67 -13.20 6.83
N PHE A 346 15.75 -13.90 7.17
CA PHE A 346 15.75 -15.05 8.10
C PHE A 346 14.83 -16.20 7.70
N GLY A 347 14.48 -16.28 6.41
CA GLY A 347 13.46 -17.22 5.97
C GLY A 347 13.94 -18.67 5.87
N ALA A 348 13.04 -19.59 6.17
CA ALA A 348 13.27 -21.03 6.11
C ALA A 348 12.06 -21.78 5.53
N SER A 349 12.34 -22.87 4.81
CA SER A 349 11.32 -23.80 4.33
C SER A 349 10.95 -24.80 5.43
N HIS A 350 9.67 -25.11 5.50
CA HIS A 350 9.09 -26.01 6.47
C HIS A 350 8.11 -26.96 5.78
N SER A 351 7.82 -28.08 6.43
CA SER A 351 6.82 -29.05 5.96
C SER A 351 5.60 -29.00 6.87
N ALA A 352 4.42 -29.02 6.27
CA ALA A 352 3.14 -29.16 6.95
C ALA A 352 2.27 -30.18 6.21
N THR A 353 1.17 -30.57 6.83
CA THR A 353 0.13 -31.38 6.18
C THR A 353 -1.18 -30.63 6.26
N ARG A 354 -1.92 -30.54 5.14
CA ARG A 354 -3.26 -29.96 5.08
C ARG A 354 -4.18 -30.96 4.41
N ASP A 355 -5.22 -31.40 5.12
CA ASP A 355 -6.15 -32.44 4.66
C ASP A 355 -5.43 -33.71 4.16
N GLU A 356 -4.43 -34.16 4.92
CA GLU A 356 -3.56 -35.31 4.58
C GLU A 356 -2.63 -35.10 3.36
N ILE A 357 -2.62 -33.91 2.77
CA ILE A 357 -1.74 -33.54 1.65
C ILE A 357 -0.48 -32.88 2.21
N PRO A 358 0.72 -33.43 1.95
CA PRO A 358 1.97 -32.77 2.29
C PRO A 358 2.11 -31.45 1.54
N LEU A 359 2.52 -30.39 2.25
CA LEU A 359 2.84 -29.11 1.64
C LEU A 359 4.15 -28.55 2.20
N THR A 360 4.80 -27.73 1.39
CA THR A 360 5.96 -26.94 1.79
C THR A 360 5.53 -25.50 1.94
N TYR A 361 5.95 -24.88 3.04
CA TYR A 361 5.71 -23.47 3.26
C TYR A 361 6.98 -22.74 3.67
N TYR A 362 7.00 -21.44 3.43
CA TYR A 362 8.08 -20.58 3.84
C TYR A 362 7.61 -19.69 4.99
N SER A 363 8.50 -19.49 5.97
CA SER A 363 8.32 -18.45 6.98
C SER A 363 9.58 -17.61 7.03
N SER A 364 9.42 -16.31 7.23
CA SER A 364 10.49 -15.32 7.27
C SER A 364 10.10 -14.19 8.22
N LEU A 365 11.00 -13.23 8.45
CA LEU A 365 10.77 -12.08 9.34
C LEU A 365 9.40 -11.42 9.15
N GLY A 366 8.98 -11.30 7.89
CA GLY A 366 7.81 -10.55 7.48
C GLY A 366 6.73 -11.37 6.78
N TYR A 367 6.89 -12.69 6.63
CA TYR A 367 5.92 -13.51 5.92
C TYR A 367 5.68 -14.89 6.53
N MET A 368 4.45 -15.36 6.31
CA MET A 368 4.05 -16.76 6.44
C MET A 368 2.94 -17.08 5.43
N TYR A 369 3.15 -18.05 4.55
CA TYR A 369 2.20 -18.41 3.46
C TYR A 369 1.76 -17.19 2.64
N GLY A 370 2.68 -16.32 2.24
CA GLY A 370 2.37 -15.10 1.49
C GLY A 370 1.61 -14.04 2.29
N ASN A 371 1.22 -14.29 3.54
CA ASN A 371 0.60 -13.29 4.40
C ASN A 371 1.68 -12.52 5.16
N VAL A 372 1.60 -11.19 5.10
CA VAL A 372 2.54 -10.29 5.77
C VAL A 372 2.37 -10.36 7.28
N VAL A 373 3.48 -10.36 8.01
CA VAL A 373 3.55 -10.02 9.44
C VAL A 373 3.63 -8.50 9.53
N TRP A 374 2.51 -7.83 9.76
CA TRP A 374 2.41 -6.36 9.61
C TRP A 374 3.36 -5.58 10.53
N ASP A 375 3.74 -6.14 11.68
CA ASP A 375 4.74 -5.57 12.59
C ASP A 375 6.10 -5.35 11.93
N ALA A 376 6.48 -6.22 10.98
CA ALA A 376 7.73 -6.08 10.25
C ALA A 376 7.78 -4.83 9.36
N VAL A 377 6.63 -4.24 9.00
CA VAL A 377 6.57 -2.92 8.33
C VAL A 377 7.00 -1.81 9.27
N GLY A 378 6.59 -1.86 10.54
CA GLY A 378 7.06 -0.95 11.59
C GLY A 378 8.55 -1.12 11.83
N TRP A 379 9.02 -2.37 11.96
CA TRP A 379 10.44 -2.70 12.12
C TRP A 379 11.27 -2.16 10.95
N TYR A 380 10.82 -2.32 9.70
CA TYR A 380 11.52 -1.76 8.53
C TYR A 380 11.87 -0.28 8.70
N SER A 381 10.92 0.54 9.16
CA SER A 381 11.15 1.97 9.41
C SER A 381 12.14 2.22 10.56
N LEU A 382 12.10 1.39 11.60
CA LEU A 382 13.01 1.46 12.74
C LEU A 382 14.45 1.14 12.34
N PHE A 383 14.67 0.01 11.65
CA PHE A 383 15.98 -0.39 11.14
C PHE A 383 16.53 0.61 10.12
N ALA A 384 15.66 1.23 9.30
CA ALA A 384 16.09 2.29 8.39
C ALA A 384 16.62 3.53 9.13
N ARG A 385 16.03 3.87 10.29
CA ARG A 385 16.46 5.03 11.09
C ARG A 385 17.87 4.88 11.67
N ASP A 386 18.34 3.65 11.91
CA ASP A 386 19.71 3.40 12.37
C ASP A 386 20.76 3.97 11.40
N HIS A 387 20.44 4.00 10.11
CA HIS A 387 21.25 4.62 9.07
C HIS A 387 20.79 6.04 8.70
N TYR A 388 19.50 6.35 8.89
CA TYR A 388 18.88 7.63 8.53
C TYR A 388 18.11 8.26 9.70
N PRO A 389 18.81 8.90 10.66
CA PRO A 389 18.20 9.39 11.91
C PRO A 389 17.07 10.41 11.76
N SER A 390 16.98 11.07 10.61
CA SER A 390 15.93 12.06 10.30
C SER A 390 14.62 11.46 9.78
N GLN A 391 14.60 10.17 9.43
CA GLN A 391 13.38 9.53 8.95
C GLN A 391 12.44 9.20 10.11
N THR A 392 11.14 9.27 9.80
CA THR A 392 10.09 8.85 10.72
C THR A 392 10.19 7.34 11.00
N ILE A 393 9.83 6.94 12.21
CA ILE A 393 9.52 5.54 12.51
C ILE A 393 8.02 5.38 12.67
N LEU A 394 7.49 4.25 12.22
CA LEU A 394 6.08 3.90 12.34
C LEU A 394 5.88 2.99 13.53
N ASP A 395 4.76 3.16 14.24
CA ASP A 395 4.35 2.28 15.32
C ASP A 395 4.06 0.85 14.84
N GLN A 396 3.72 -0.02 15.79
CA GLN A 396 3.09 -1.30 15.48
C GLN A 396 1.76 -1.11 14.72
N PRO A 397 1.38 -2.04 13.82
CA PRO A 397 0.13 -1.94 13.06
C PRO A 397 -1.07 -1.92 13.99
N ILE A 398 -2.06 -1.09 13.68
CA ILE A 398 -3.35 -1.05 14.37
C ILE A 398 -4.41 -1.70 13.49
N TYR A 399 -5.14 -2.66 14.06
CA TYR A 399 -6.21 -3.39 13.37
C TYR A 399 -7.60 -2.91 13.81
N GLU A 400 -8.42 -2.52 12.85
CA GLU A 400 -9.80 -2.07 13.10
C GLU A 400 -10.80 -2.80 12.21
N LYS A 401 -12.03 -2.94 12.72
CA LYS A 401 -13.16 -3.34 11.90
C LYS A 401 -13.53 -2.19 10.96
N TYR A 402 -13.84 -2.51 9.72
CA TYR A 402 -14.29 -1.49 8.77
C TYR A 402 -15.56 -0.78 9.26
N SER A 403 -15.51 0.55 9.23
CA SER A 403 -16.66 1.44 9.32
C SER A 403 -16.32 2.66 8.46
N LEU A 404 -17.24 3.06 7.58
CA LEU A 404 -17.06 4.26 6.75
C LEU A 404 -16.75 5.49 7.62
N PHE A 405 -17.41 5.62 8.78
CA PHE A 405 -17.16 6.71 9.72
C PHE A 405 -15.72 6.70 10.26
N SER A 406 -15.23 5.54 10.70
CA SER A 406 -13.86 5.43 11.25
C SER A 406 -12.81 5.77 10.19
N VAL A 407 -12.98 5.21 8.97
CA VAL A 407 -12.07 5.49 7.86
C VAL A 407 -12.06 6.97 7.53
N LYS A 408 -13.22 7.63 7.42
CA LYS A 408 -13.28 9.08 7.16
C LYS A 408 -12.61 9.90 8.27
N ASP A 409 -12.83 9.56 9.54
CA ASP A 409 -12.19 10.22 10.70
C ASP A 409 -10.65 10.09 10.67
N HIS A 410 -10.11 8.93 10.28
CA HIS A 410 -8.67 8.76 10.06
C HIS A 410 -8.15 9.65 8.92
N ILE A 411 -8.86 9.68 7.79
CA ILE A 411 -8.51 10.54 6.66
C ILE A 411 -8.56 12.02 7.06
N ASP A 412 -9.52 12.43 7.88
CA ASP A 412 -9.60 13.81 8.37
C ASP A 412 -8.40 14.20 9.23
N LYS A 413 -7.87 13.26 9.99
CA LYS A 413 -6.65 13.38 10.79
C LYS A 413 -5.35 13.24 9.99
N GLY A 414 -5.43 13.00 8.68
CA GLY A 414 -4.24 12.84 7.83
C GLY A 414 -3.63 11.43 7.86
N ILE A 415 -4.36 10.43 8.37
CA ILE A 415 -3.93 9.04 8.52
C ILE A 415 -4.56 8.22 7.38
N PRO A 416 -3.81 7.83 6.33
CA PRO A 416 -4.31 6.88 5.35
C PRO A 416 -4.40 5.47 5.94
N VAL A 417 -5.31 4.68 5.40
CA VAL A 417 -5.55 3.30 5.87
C VAL A 417 -5.34 2.31 4.73
N ILE A 418 -4.79 1.15 5.05
CA ILE A 418 -4.76 -0.01 4.15
C ILE A 418 -6.03 -0.81 4.41
N LEU A 419 -6.87 -0.94 3.39
CA LEU A 419 -8.17 -1.58 3.47
C LEU A 419 -8.17 -2.89 2.70
N LYS A 420 -8.55 -3.97 3.37
CA LYS A 420 -8.87 -5.24 2.75
C LYS A 420 -10.24 -5.17 2.09
N VAL A 421 -10.30 -5.53 0.82
CA VAL A 421 -11.51 -5.50 0.01
C VAL A 421 -11.76 -6.86 -0.64
N LYS A 422 -13.02 -7.22 -0.77
CA LYS A 422 -13.47 -8.33 -1.59
C LYS A 422 -13.69 -7.84 -3.02
N THR A 423 -13.19 -8.59 -3.99
CA THR A 423 -13.34 -8.26 -5.41
C THR A 423 -14.60 -8.89 -5.98
N LEU A 424 -15.03 -8.43 -7.17
CA LEU A 424 -16.14 -9.04 -7.90
C LEU A 424 -15.90 -10.52 -8.24
N ARG A 425 -14.64 -10.99 -8.21
CA ARG A 425 -14.25 -12.39 -8.45
C ARG A 425 -14.34 -13.26 -7.21
N GLY A 426 -14.58 -12.65 -6.04
CA GLY A 426 -14.78 -13.35 -4.77
C GLY A 426 -13.52 -13.53 -3.93
N GLY A 427 -12.34 -13.16 -4.44
CA GLY A 427 -11.09 -13.14 -3.68
C GLY A 427 -10.87 -11.84 -2.92
N PHE A 428 -9.71 -11.73 -2.27
CA PHE A 428 -9.36 -10.60 -1.42
C PHE A 428 -8.14 -9.84 -1.95
N HIS A 429 -8.27 -8.51 -1.94
CA HIS A 429 -7.26 -7.55 -2.38
C HIS A 429 -7.02 -6.50 -1.29
N TRP A 430 -5.91 -5.77 -1.39
CA TRP A 430 -5.56 -4.72 -0.42
C TRP A 430 -5.24 -3.42 -1.15
N VAL A 431 -5.88 -2.34 -0.73
CA VAL A 431 -5.77 -1.00 -1.32
C VAL A 431 -5.49 0.04 -0.25
N VAL A 432 -4.89 1.17 -0.63
CA VAL A 432 -4.70 2.30 0.30
C VAL A 432 -5.81 3.31 0.12
N VAL A 433 -6.64 3.51 1.14
CA VAL A 433 -7.60 4.61 1.17
C VAL A 433 -6.88 5.89 1.59
N LYS A 434 -6.99 6.91 0.74
CA LYS A 434 -6.32 8.21 0.91
C LYS A 434 -7.28 9.39 0.97
N GLY A 435 -8.58 9.17 0.74
CA GLY A 435 -9.56 10.24 0.65
C GLY A 435 -10.99 9.71 0.65
N TYR A 436 -11.94 10.64 0.52
CA TYR A 436 -13.34 10.32 0.30
C TYR A 436 -14.05 11.45 -0.47
N ASP A 437 -15.13 11.09 -1.15
CA ASP A 437 -16.06 11.99 -1.83
C ASP A 437 -17.49 11.58 -1.50
N GLY A 438 -18.12 12.30 -0.57
CA GLY A 438 -19.37 11.85 0.04
C GLY A 438 -19.20 10.54 0.80
N GLU A 439 -19.84 9.47 0.32
CA GLU A 439 -19.73 8.10 0.85
C GLU A 439 -18.68 7.24 0.14
N ARG A 440 -18.16 7.71 -1.00
CA ARG A 440 -17.19 6.96 -1.80
C ARG A 440 -15.79 7.13 -1.24
N LEU A 441 -15.03 6.05 -1.11
CA LEU A 441 -13.67 6.10 -0.61
C LEU A 441 -12.68 6.20 -1.78
N VAL A 442 -11.80 7.19 -1.73
CA VAL A 442 -10.75 7.42 -2.73
C VAL A 442 -9.53 6.57 -2.41
N ILE A 443 -9.01 5.85 -3.39
CA ILE A 443 -7.96 4.85 -3.19
C ILE A 443 -6.75 5.06 -4.10
N ASN A 444 -5.60 4.60 -3.63
CA ASN A 444 -4.51 4.12 -4.49
C ASN A 444 -4.60 2.59 -4.50
N ASP A 445 -4.80 2.04 -5.69
CA ASP A 445 -4.86 0.59 -5.91
C ASP A 445 -3.52 0.08 -6.48
N PRO A 446 -2.86 -0.90 -5.81
CA PRO A 446 -1.66 -1.54 -6.33
C PRO A 446 -1.81 -2.23 -7.68
N ALA A 447 -3.00 -2.76 -7.99
CA ALA A 447 -3.24 -3.65 -9.13
C ALA A 447 -3.65 -2.90 -10.41
N THR A 448 -4.16 -1.67 -10.28
CA THR A 448 -4.71 -0.92 -11.42
C THR A 448 -3.92 0.37 -11.65
N PRO A 449 -3.79 0.85 -12.90
CA PRO A 449 -3.15 2.13 -13.18
C PRO A 449 -3.80 3.28 -12.42
N ASP A 450 -3.01 4.29 -12.08
CA ASP A 450 -3.59 5.52 -11.57
C ASP A 450 -4.52 6.15 -12.62
N PRO A 451 -5.62 6.79 -12.19
CA PRO A 451 -6.56 7.37 -13.11
C PRO A 451 -5.92 8.53 -13.87
N SER A 452 -6.44 8.80 -15.07
CA SER A 452 -6.02 9.95 -15.88
C SER A 452 -6.08 11.25 -15.08
N PHE A 453 -5.24 12.20 -15.47
CA PHE A 453 -5.15 13.52 -14.88
C PHE A 453 -6.50 14.13 -14.48
N GLY A 454 -6.59 14.65 -13.24
CA GLY A 454 -7.79 15.34 -12.73
C GLY A 454 -8.91 14.42 -12.27
N ARG A 455 -8.68 13.10 -12.29
CA ARG A 455 -9.60 12.09 -11.74
C ARG A 455 -8.98 11.41 -10.53
N PHE A 456 -9.82 10.72 -9.78
CA PHE A 456 -9.44 9.84 -8.68
C PHE A 456 -10.20 8.52 -8.83
N SER A 457 -9.66 7.45 -8.26
CA SER A 457 -10.31 6.14 -8.25
C SER A 457 -11.00 5.91 -6.92
N THR A 458 -12.16 5.28 -6.95
CA THR A 458 -12.87 4.85 -5.74
C THR A 458 -13.03 3.33 -5.70
N LEU A 459 -13.48 2.80 -4.55
CA LEU A 459 -13.80 1.38 -4.42
C LEU A 459 -14.86 0.94 -5.44
N GLU A 460 -15.86 1.78 -5.67
CA GLU A 460 -16.99 1.51 -6.56
C GLU A 460 -16.57 1.40 -8.02
N ASP A 461 -15.57 2.17 -8.46
CA ASP A 461 -15.05 2.13 -9.84
C ASP A 461 -14.54 0.73 -10.22
N PHE A 462 -14.10 -0.05 -9.23
CA PHE A 462 -13.61 -1.43 -9.41
C PHE A 462 -14.57 -2.50 -8.87
N GLY A 463 -15.74 -2.10 -8.35
CA GLY A 463 -16.69 -3.02 -7.71
C GLY A 463 -16.14 -3.67 -6.43
N TYR A 464 -15.23 -3.00 -5.73
CA TYR A 464 -14.67 -3.47 -4.47
C TYR A 464 -15.63 -3.24 -3.32
N VAL A 465 -15.73 -4.24 -2.43
CA VAL A 465 -16.53 -4.16 -1.22
C VAL A 465 -15.60 -4.37 -0.02
N PRO A 466 -15.60 -3.49 1.00
CA PRO A 466 -14.81 -3.68 2.21
C PRO A 466 -15.07 -5.07 2.84
N ALA A 467 -14.00 -5.78 3.17
CA ALA A 467 -14.11 -7.10 3.79
C ALA A 467 -14.71 -7.00 5.21
N SER A 468 -15.39 -8.05 5.66
CA SER A 468 -15.84 -8.18 7.05
C SER A 468 -14.66 -8.37 8.00
N GLY A 469 -14.92 -8.26 9.31
CA GLY A 469 -13.87 -8.46 10.32
C GLY A 469 -12.93 -7.26 10.45
N ARG A 470 -11.70 -7.50 10.91
CA ARG A 470 -10.65 -6.48 11.09
C ARG A 470 -9.93 -6.23 9.76
N SER A 471 -10.62 -5.57 8.84
CA SER A 471 -10.18 -5.32 7.46
C SER A 471 -9.43 -4.00 7.27
N VAL A 472 -9.27 -3.19 8.32
CA VAL A 472 -8.54 -1.91 8.27
C VAL A 472 -7.22 -2.08 9.03
N VAL A 473 -6.12 -1.76 8.36
CA VAL A 473 -4.77 -1.67 8.95
C VAL A 473 -4.24 -0.27 8.74
N TYR A 474 -3.70 0.37 9.77
CA TYR A 474 -3.02 1.65 9.63
C TYR A 474 -1.85 1.77 10.58
N PHE A 475 -1.01 2.76 10.28
CA PHE A 475 0.20 3.09 11.02
C PHE A 475 0.16 4.57 11.38
N ILE A 476 0.79 4.91 12.49
CA ILE A 476 1.04 6.28 12.93
C ILE A 476 2.53 6.47 13.21
N PRO A 477 3.09 7.70 13.09
CA PRO A 477 4.44 8.00 13.55
C PRO A 477 4.61 7.73 15.05
N ALA A 478 5.71 7.12 15.47
CA ALA A 478 5.91 6.68 16.85
C ALA A 478 7.32 6.92 17.42
N ASN A 479 7.48 6.63 18.71
CA ASN A 479 8.75 6.43 19.43
C ASN A 479 8.57 5.33 20.50
N THR A 480 7.75 4.33 20.16
CA THR A 480 7.14 3.39 21.10
C THR A 480 7.98 2.15 21.34
N ASP A 481 7.47 1.32 22.25
CA ASP A 481 7.95 -0.01 22.56
C ASP A 481 7.42 -1.00 21.51
N TYR A 482 8.33 -1.59 20.72
CA TYR A 482 8.00 -2.54 19.66
C TYR A 482 7.85 -3.98 20.15
N SER A 483 7.81 -4.21 21.46
CA SER A 483 7.68 -5.57 21.98
C SER A 483 6.35 -6.20 21.56
N SER A 484 6.44 -7.43 21.06
CA SER A 484 5.28 -8.19 20.60
C SER A 484 5.55 -9.68 20.69
N LEU A 485 4.49 -10.44 20.97
CA LEU A 485 4.45 -11.88 20.75
C LEU A 485 3.38 -12.15 19.69
N ILE A 486 3.77 -12.76 18.56
CA ILE A 486 2.89 -13.04 17.43
C ILE A 486 2.93 -14.53 17.16
N VAL A 487 1.77 -15.16 17.01
CA VAL A 487 1.65 -16.56 16.57
C VAL A 487 0.83 -16.58 15.30
N LYS A 488 1.40 -17.14 14.22
CA LYS A 488 0.69 -17.33 12.97
C LYS A 488 0.55 -18.81 12.65
N THR A 489 -0.60 -19.18 12.10
CA THR A 489 -0.90 -20.55 11.67
C THR A 489 -1.62 -20.58 10.34
N ILE A 490 -1.49 -21.68 9.59
CA ILE A 490 -2.30 -21.93 8.39
C ILE A 490 -3.68 -22.46 8.77
N SER A 491 -4.73 -21.99 8.10
CA SER A 491 -6.07 -22.58 8.22
C SER A 491 -6.09 -24.04 7.75
N PRO A 492 -6.76 -24.96 8.47
CA PRO A 492 -7.72 -24.72 9.57
C PRO A 492 -7.10 -24.77 10.98
N ILE A 493 -5.78 -24.81 11.12
CA ILE A 493 -5.10 -24.92 12.43
C ILE A 493 -5.31 -23.63 13.21
N GLN A 494 -5.89 -23.75 14.40
CA GLN A 494 -6.18 -22.62 15.29
C GLN A 494 -5.34 -22.72 16.56
N VAL A 495 -5.13 -21.58 17.22
CA VAL A 495 -4.30 -21.51 18.43
C VAL A 495 -5.02 -20.82 19.57
N LEU A 496 -4.63 -21.18 20.79
CA LEU A 496 -5.03 -20.52 22.03
C LEU A 496 -3.78 -20.27 22.87
N LEU A 497 -3.53 -19.02 23.22
CA LEU A 497 -2.45 -18.60 24.10
C LEU A 497 -3.02 -18.33 25.50
N VAL A 498 -2.38 -18.85 26.53
CA VAL A 498 -2.76 -18.65 27.94
C VAL A 498 -1.59 -18.06 28.70
N ASP A 499 -1.81 -16.98 29.43
CA ASP A 499 -0.75 -16.37 30.24
C ASP A 499 -0.67 -16.93 31.66
N ASN A 500 0.36 -16.52 32.41
CA ASN A 500 0.60 -16.92 33.81
C ASN A 500 -0.56 -16.61 34.78
N PHE A 501 -1.54 -15.78 34.40
CA PHE A 501 -2.73 -15.47 35.19
C PHE A 501 -3.96 -16.26 34.75
N GLY A 502 -3.81 -17.17 33.78
CA GLY A 502 -4.88 -17.97 33.23
C GLY A 502 -5.78 -17.24 32.23
N ARG A 503 -5.40 -16.03 31.80
CA ARG A 503 -6.14 -15.26 30.78
C ARG A 503 -5.82 -15.82 29.39
N LYS A 504 -6.79 -15.82 28.49
CA LYS A 504 -6.70 -16.50 27.20
C LYS A 504 -6.88 -15.56 26.02
N THR A 505 -6.12 -15.80 24.96
CA THR A 505 -6.36 -15.18 23.64
C THR A 505 -6.27 -16.23 22.54
N GLY A 506 -7.17 -16.21 21.57
CA GLY A 506 -7.20 -17.17 20.46
C GLY A 506 -8.54 -17.86 20.31
N GLN A 507 -8.53 -19.06 19.73
CA GLN A 507 -9.72 -19.87 19.57
C GLN A 507 -9.89 -20.83 20.75
N GLU A 508 -10.96 -20.65 21.53
CA GLU A 508 -11.41 -21.61 22.53
C GLU A 508 -12.73 -22.25 22.06
N ASN A 509 -12.67 -23.54 21.71
CA ASN A 509 -13.79 -24.24 21.09
C ASN A 509 -14.25 -23.53 19.80
N THR A 510 -15.47 -23.01 19.77
CA THR A 510 -16.04 -22.26 18.62
C THR A 510 -16.00 -20.74 18.82
N GLU A 511 -15.48 -20.25 19.94
CA GLU A 511 -15.43 -18.82 20.27
C GLU A 511 -14.02 -18.25 20.19
N VAL A 512 -13.93 -17.00 19.77
CA VAL A 512 -12.70 -16.21 19.85
C VAL A 512 -12.68 -15.49 21.19
N VAL A 513 -11.62 -15.70 21.96
CA VAL A 513 -11.36 -15.04 23.24
C VAL A 513 -10.16 -14.10 23.11
N GLU A 514 -10.21 -12.93 23.78
CA GLU A 514 -9.16 -11.90 23.77
C GLU A 514 -9.02 -11.28 25.18
N GLU A 515 -8.75 -12.13 26.18
CA GLU A 515 -8.68 -11.75 27.61
C GLU A 515 -7.29 -11.27 28.03
N ILE A 516 -6.23 -11.70 27.33
CA ILE A 516 -4.88 -11.17 27.57
C ILE A 516 -4.89 -9.69 27.19
N PRO A 517 -4.43 -8.78 28.07
CA PRO A 517 -4.41 -7.35 27.78
C PRO A 517 -3.66 -7.04 26.49
N GLU A 518 -4.20 -6.09 25.73
CA GLU A 518 -3.64 -5.66 24.43
C GLU A 518 -3.31 -6.86 23.54
N SER A 519 -4.29 -7.72 23.33
CA SER A 519 -4.15 -8.85 22.42
C SER A 519 -5.24 -8.88 21.37
N VAL A 520 -4.95 -9.53 20.26
CA VAL A 520 -5.87 -9.67 19.13
C VAL A 520 -5.73 -11.06 18.52
N TYR A 521 -6.84 -11.62 18.10
CA TYR A 521 -6.90 -12.81 17.27
C TYR A 521 -7.73 -12.53 16.01
N LEU A 522 -7.15 -12.79 14.84
CA LEU A 522 -7.79 -12.51 13.56
C LEU A 522 -7.47 -13.57 12.51
N PHE A 523 -8.35 -13.66 11.52
CA PHE A 523 -8.16 -14.50 10.35
C PHE A 523 -7.80 -13.61 9.16
N ASN A 524 -6.67 -13.89 8.52
CA ASN A 524 -6.22 -13.27 7.29
C ASN A 524 -6.54 -14.20 6.12
N GLU A 525 -7.64 -13.94 5.43
CA GLU A 525 -7.98 -14.67 4.20
C GLU A 525 -6.88 -14.54 3.14
N ALA A 526 -6.68 -15.63 2.39
CA ALA A 526 -5.77 -15.73 1.27
C ALA A 526 -5.95 -14.59 0.25
N GLN A 527 -4.83 -14.08 -0.26
CA GLN A 527 -4.79 -13.03 -1.26
C GLN A 527 -5.13 -13.60 -2.64
N GLU A 528 -5.82 -12.80 -3.46
CA GLU A 528 -6.12 -13.19 -4.83
C GLU A 528 -5.01 -12.82 -5.82
N ASN A 529 -4.95 -13.54 -6.93
CA ASN A 529 -4.23 -13.12 -8.13
C ASN A 529 -5.10 -12.17 -8.97
N PRO A 530 -4.82 -10.85 -9.01
CA PRO A 530 -5.58 -9.90 -9.81
C PRO A 530 -5.45 -10.13 -11.33
N GLY A 531 -4.38 -10.77 -11.80
CA GLY A 531 -4.15 -11.13 -13.21
C GLY A 531 -4.93 -12.37 -13.70
N ARG A 532 -5.38 -13.26 -12.80
CA ARG A 532 -6.13 -14.47 -13.19
C ARG A 532 -7.65 -14.24 -13.19
N VAL A 533 -8.29 -14.59 -14.30
CA VAL A 533 -9.75 -14.55 -14.46
C VAL A 533 -10.34 -15.94 -14.23
N GLY A 534 -11.40 -16.04 -13.42
CA GLY A 534 -12.25 -17.25 -13.35
C GLY A 534 -11.88 -18.31 -12.31
N VAL A 535 -10.94 -18.03 -11.40
CA VAL A 535 -10.67 -18.92 -10.25
C VAL A 535 -11.62 -18.54 -9.10
N LEU A 536 -12.49 -19.47 -8.72
CA LEU A 536 -13.32 -19.33 -7.51
C LEU A 536 -12.45 -19.68 -6.29
N TYR A 537 -12.22 -18.70 -5.42
CA TYR A 537 -11.49 -18.92 -4.18
C TYR A 537 -12.33 -19.68 -3.16
N THR A 538 -11.73 -20.68 -2.54
CA THR A 538 -12.35 -21.45 -1.46
C THR A 538 -12.42 -20.60 -0.20
N LEU A 539 -13.64 -20.36 0.30
CA LEU A 539 -13.84 -19.68 1.57
C LEU A 539 -13.14 -20.47 2.69
N GLY A 540 -12.40 -19.77 3.56
CA GLY A 540 -11.71 -20.37 4.70
C GLY A 540 -10.22 -20.65 4.47
N GLU A 541 -9.67 -20.35 3.30
CA GLU A 541 -8.21 -20.38 3.07
C GLU A 541 -7.55 -19.08 3.55
N GLY A 542 -6.38 -19.21 4.18
CA GLY A 542 -5.65 -18.10 4.77
C GLY A 542 -4.84 -18.50 5.99
N THR A 543 -4.50 -17.52 6.82
CA THR A 543 -3.73 -17.71 8.05
C THR A 543 -4.46 -17.11 9.25
N TYR A 544 -4.37 -17.75 10.41
CA TYR A 544 -4.75 -17.11 11.67
C TYR A 544 -3.53 -16.36 12.23
N GLU A 545 -3.78 -15.22 12.85
CA GLU A 545 -2.78 -14.42 13.56
C GLU A 545 -3.31 -14.11 14.97
N LEU A 546 -2.54 -14.53 15.96
CA LEU A 546 -2.65 -14.08 17.34
C LEU A 546 -1.51 -13.10 17.59
N LYS A 547 -1.81 -11.97 18.23
CA LYS A 547 -0.80 -11.01 18.65
C LYS A 547 -1.08 -10.52 20.07
N VAL A 548 -0.02 -10.41 20.86
CA VAL A 548 0.00 -9.69 22.14
C VAL A 548 0.96 -8.51 21.99
N TYR A 549 0.42 -7.30 22.11
CA TYR A 549 1.21 -6.07 22.14
C TYR A 549 1.82 -5.93 23.53
N ARG A 550 3.11 -5.58 23.60
CA ARG A 550 3.82 -5.34 24.85
C ARG A 550 3.59 -6.46 25.89
N PRO A 551 3.89 -7.72 25.53
CA PRO A 551 3.67 -8.86 26.41
C PRO A 551 4.39 -8.67 27.74
N GLY A 552 3.73 -9.04 28.85
CA GLY A 552 4.36 -9.05 30.16
C GLY A 552 5.48 -10.10 30.20
N SER A 553 6.53 -9.83 30.97
CA SER A 553 7.58 -10.82 31.19
C SER A 553 7.01 -12.08 31.84
N GLY A 554 7.35 -13.25 31.30
CA GLY A 554 6.82 -14.52 31.79
C GLY A 554 6.65 -15.53 30.67
N CYS A 555 6.03 -16.67 31.01
CA CYS A 555 5.78 -17.74 30.06
C CYS A 555 4.30 -17.76 29.68
N TYR A 556 4.05 -18.16 28.45
CA TYR A 556 2.74 -18.32 27.87
C TYR A 556 2.60 -19.76 27.42
N GLU A 557 1.48 -20.39 27.75
CA GLU A 557 1.14 -21.70 27.22
C GLU A 557 0.47 -21.53 25.85
N LEU A 558 1.09 -22.07 24.82
CA LEU A 558 0.53 -22.10 23.48
C LEU A 558 -0.11 -23.46 23.23
N PHE A 559 -1.42 -23.46 23.03
CA PHE A 559 -2.19 -24.62 22.59
C PHE A 559 -2.42 -24.54 21.08
N VAL A 560 -2.05 -25.60 20.37
CA VAL A 560 -2.30 -25.77 18.94
C VAL A 560 -3.43 -26.78 18.77
N ASN A 561 -4.55 -26.32 18.23
CA ASN A 561 -5.73 -27.16 17.95
C ASN A 561 -5.59 -27.78 16.56
N GLU A 562 -4.86 -28.89 16.48
CA GLU A 562 -4.76 -29.69 15.27
C GLU A 562 -6.07 -30.47 15.03
N THR A 563 -6.53 -30.49 13.77
CA THR A 563 -7.60 -31.40 13.31
C THR A 563 -6.99 -32.60 12.60
N ALA A 564 -7.68 -33.74 12.59
CA ALA A 564 -7.18 -34.95 11.94
C ALA A 564 -6.78 -34.65 10.47
N GLY A 565 -5.51 -34.95 10.12
CA GLY A 565 -4.95 -34.68 8.78
C GLY A 565 -4.29 -33.31 8.60
N ASN A 566 -4.35 -32.41 9.60
CA ASN A 566 -3.74 -31.08 9.58
C ASN A 566 -2.67 -30.96 10.67
N THR A 567 -1.40 -30.89 10.29
CA THR A 567 -0.26 -30.82 11.23
C THR A 567 0.81 -29.82 10.81
N GLY A 568 1.51 -29.26 11.80
CA GLY A 568 2.59 -28.28 11.60
C GLY A 568 2.07 -26.89 11.26
N GLY A 569 2.90 -26.05 10.63
CA GLY A 569 2.43 -24.75 10.15
C GLY A 569 2.12 -23.74 11.26
N VAL A 570 2.86 -23.77 12.37
CA VAL A 570 2.80 -22.76 13.44
C VAL A 570 4.14 -22.03 13.49
N VAL A 571 4.09 -20.70 13.44
CA VAL A 571 5.30 -19.86 13.57
C VAL A 571 5.05 -18.83 14.67
N VAL A 572 5.98 -18.77 15.61
CA VAL A 572 5.97 -17.81 16.71
C VAL A 572 7.05 -16.77 16.44
N TYR A 573 6.66 -15.50 16.50
CA TYR A 573 7.55 -14.35 16.42
C TYR A 573 7.55 -13.66 17.78
N GLY A 574 8.72 -13.21 18.20
CA GLY A 574 8.86 -12.29 19.33
C GLY A 574 9.68 -11.11 18.87
N ALA A 575 9.36 -9.95 19.41
CA ALA A 575 10.18 -8.76 19.28
C ALA A 575 10.36 -8.12 20.65
N ASN A 576 11.53 -7.53 20.87
CA ASN A 576 11.79 -6.69 22.05
C ASN A 576 11.40 -5.23 21.80
N SER A 577 11.59 -4.38 22.80
CA SER A 577 11.23 -2.95 22.72
C SER A 577 11.99 -2.16 21.66
N GLN A 578 13.11 -2.68 21.17
CA GLN A 578 13.91 -2.12 20.09
C GLN A 578 13.57 -2.72 18.72
N GLY A 579 12.51 -3.52 18.61
CA GLY A 579 12.08 -4.15 17.35
C GLY A 579 13.03 -5.22 16.83
N GLN A 580 13.98 -5.68 17.65
CA GLN A 580 14.79 -6.85 17.32
C GLN A 580 13.88 -8.07 17.45
N ALA A 581 13.73 -8.81 16.35
CA ALA A 581 12.77 -9.90 16.25
C ALA A 581 13.44 -11.24 15.96
N GLU A 582 12.85 -12.30 16.52
CA GLU A 582 13.21 -13.69 16.28
C GLU A 582 11.95 -14.48 15.93
N LEU A 583 12.11 -15.56 15.17
CA LEU A 583 11.03 -16.47 14.82
C LEU A 583 11.40 -17.93 15.07
N LYS A 584 10.40 -18.74 15.40
CA LYS A 584 10.54 -20.18 15.58
C LYS A 584 9.33 -20.90 15.03
N SER A 585 9.58 -21.94 14.24
CA SER A 585 8.53 -22.85 13.78
C SER A 585 8.30 -23.96 14.80
N LEU A 586 7.03 -24.21 15.11
CA LEU A 586 6.57 -25.22 16.06
C LEU A 586 5.69 -26.24 15.34
N ASN A 587 5.72 -27.48 15.82
CA ASN A 587 4.88 -28.55 15.29
C ASN A 587 3.67 -28.88 16.18
N LYS A 588 3.69 -28.50 17.47
CA LYS A 588 2.63 -28.80 18.45
C LYS A 588 2.57 -27.70 19.51
N SER A 589 1.61 -27.83 20.41
CA SER A 589 1.52 -27.05 21.65
C SER A 589 2.85 -27.03 22.40
N ASP A 590 3.24 -25.86 22.88
CA ASP A 590 4.48 -25.66 23.64
C ASP A 590 4.36 -24.48 24.62
N ILE A 591 5.47 -24.10 25.24
CA ILE A 591 5.59 -22.94 26.11
C ILE A 591 6.51 -21.92 25.44
N VAL A 592 6.07 -20.66 25.47
CA VAL A 592 6.80 -19.53 24.91
C VAL A 592 7.04 -18.53 26.02
N CYS A 593 8.30 -18.29 26.37
CA CYS A 593 8.65 -17.31 27.39
C CYS A 593 9.17 -16.01 26.76
N VAL A 594 8.78 -14.89 27.35
CA VAL A 594 9.23 -13.54 26.98
C VAL A 594 9.99 -12.98 28.19
N GLY A 595 11.28 -12.69 28.01
CA GLY A 595 12.18 -12.17 29.05
C GLY A 595 12.40 -10.66 28.88
N GLY A 596 12.72 -9.95 29.97
CA GLY A 596 12.80 -8.48 29.93
C GLY A 596 13.70 -7.86 28.85
N ASN A 597 14.81 -8.53 28.49
CA ASN A 597 15.70 -8.15 27.39
C ASN A 597 15.80 -9.23 26.28
N GLU A 598 15.16 -10.39 26.47
CA GLU A 598 15.26 -11.53 25.55
C GLU A 598 14.01 -11.59 24.67
N ILE A 599 14.23 -11.83 23.37
CA ILE A 599 13.21 -11.71 22.33
C ILE A 599 12.19 -12.86 22.45
N LEU A 600 12.68 -14.09 22.51
CA LEU A 600 11.94 -15.32 22.80
C LEU A 600 12.86 -16.27 23.56
N ASP A 601 12.40 -16.82 24.67
CA ASP A 601 13.02 -17.99 25.31
C ASP A 601 12.07 -19.18 25.18
N PHE A 602 12.48 -20.16 24.38
CA PHE A 602 11.81 -21.46 24.27
C PHE A 602 12.44 -22.50 25.20
N GLY A 603 13.39 -22.10 26.03
CA GLY A 603 13.94 -22.90 27.10
C GLY A 603 12.84 -23.34 28.05
N ILE A 604 12.97 -24.55 28.58
CA ILE A 604 12.11 -24.97 29.67
C ILE A 604 12.44 -24.08 30.87
N PRO A 605 11.47 -23.39 31.49
CA PRO A 605 11.69 -22.59 32.67
C PRO A 605 12.01 -23.51 33.85
N ALA A 606 13.25 -23.97 33.93
CA ALA A 606 13.72 -24.91 34.92
C ALA A 606 15.19 -24.67 35.24
N ASN A 607 15.62 -25.13 36.40
CA ASN A 607 17.05 -25.25 36.72
C ASN A 607 17.43 -26.70 36.76
N LEU A 608 18.71 -26.94 36.48
CA LEU A 608 19.31 -28.23 36.75
C LEU A 608 19.96 -28.19 38.13
N ASP A 609 19.78 -29.26 38.89
CA ASP A 609 20.49 -29.53 40.15
C ASP A 609 21.16 -30.91 40.04
N VAL A 610 22.49 -30.91 39.97
CA VAL A 610 23.30 -32.12 39.85
C VAL A 610 23.60 -32.68 41.22
N LYS A 611 22.80 -33.67 41.62
CA LYS A 611 22.67 -34.21 42.99
C LYS A 611 21.76 -33.35 43.87
N PRO A 612 20.44 -33.38 43.60
CA PRO A 612 19.48 -32.61 44.39
C PRO A 612 19.63 -32.81 45.89
N GLY A 613 19.64 -31.70 46.64
CA GLY A 613 19.75 -31.68 48.10
C GLY A 613 21.18 -31.61 48.65
N VAL A 614 22.20 -31.40 47.82
CA VAL A 614 23.55 -31.05 48.30
C VAL A 614 23.99 -29.66 47.84
N GLU A 615 24.73 -28.94 48.67
CA GLU A 615 25.16 -27.56 48.35
C GLU A 615 26.28 -27.49 47.30
N THR A 616 27.01 -28.59 47.07
CA THR A 616 28.13 -28.61 46.12
C THR A 616 28.19 -29.92 45.36
N ASN A 617 28.16 -29.78 44.04
CA ASN A 617 28.10 -30.92 43.12
C ASN A 617 29.50 -31.47 42.86
N LEU A 618 30.06 -32.15 43.86
CA LEU A 618 31.35 -32.82 43.75
C LEU A 618 31.26 -33.99 42.78
N TRP A 619 32.08 -33.99 41.74
CA TRP A 619 32.11 -35.01 40.71
C TRP A 619 33.40 -35.82 40.80
N TYR A 620 33.31 -37.07 41.25
CA TYR A 620 34.45 -37.97 41.34
C TYR A 620 34.67 -38.70 40.01
N MET A 621 35.82 -38.48 39.38
CA MET A 621 36.17 -39.16 38.14
C MET A 621 36.24 -40.68 38.34
N ASN A 622 35.84 -41.45 37.31
CA ASN A 622 35.85 -42.92 37.31
C ASN A 622 34.98 -43.60 38.38
N ASN A 623 34.02 -42.87 38.97
CA ASN A 623 33.07 -43.47 39.89
C ASN A 623 32.01 -44.28 39.12
N LYS A 624 31.79 -45.54 39.52
CA LYS A 624 30.75 -46.44 38.97
C LYS A 624 29.37 -46.22 39.58
N CYS A 625 29.20 -45.20 40.42
CA CYS A 625 27.91 -44.84 41.00
C CYS A 625 26.95 -44.26 39.95
N VAL A 626 25.68 -44.26 40.32
CA VAL A 626 24.62 -43.51 39.63
C VAL A 626 24.58 -42.09 40.20
N THR A 627 24.52 -41.09 39.32
CA THR A 627 24.32 -39.70 39.73
C THR A 627 22.87 -39.30 39.51
N PRO A 628 22.14 -38.89 40.57
CA PRO A 628 20.83 -38.27 40.41
C PRO A 628 20.98 -36.85 39.87
N VAL A 629 20.08 -36.45 38.98
CA VAL A 629 20.01 -35.11 38.40
C VAL A 629 18.56 -34.66 38.46
N GLY A 630 18.30 -33.56 39.15
CA GLY A 630 16.99 -32.93 39.23
C GLY A 630 16.87 -31.84 38.19
N MET A 631 15.74 -31.81 37.48
CA MET A 631 15.29 -30.65 36.73
C MET A 631 14.14 -30.04 37.51
N ILE A 632 14.44 -28.94 38.20
CA ILE A 632 13.52 -28.19 39.07
C ILE A 632 12.72 -27.23 38.19
N LEU A 633 11.45 -27.53 38.02
CA LEU A 633 10.54 -26.82 37.12
C LEU A 633 10.00 -25.56 37.81
N ARG A 634 10.02 -24.43 37.10
CA ARG A 634 9.54 -23.14 37.61
C ARG A 634 8.21 -22.77 36.98
N ASN A 635 7.54 -21.80 37.61
CA ASN A 635 6.33 -21.16 37.09
C ASN A 635 5.18 -22.15 36.79
N GLY A 636 5.12 -23.28 37.50
CA GLY A 636 4.08 -24.30 37.29
C GLY A 636 4.21 -25.09 35.99
N PHE A 637 5.41 -25.11 35.36
CA PHE A 637 5.64 -25.86 34.12
C PHE A 637 5.25 -27.34 34.25
N ASP A 638 4.48 -27.84 33.28
CA ASP A 638 4.03 -29.23 33.26
C ASP A 638 5.10 -30.17 32.67
N TYR A 639 5.74 -30.99 33.53
CA TYR A 639 6.74 -31.98 33.13
C TYR A 639 6.28 -32.93 32.00
N ARG A 640 4.98 -33.11 31.80
CA ARG A 640 4.42 -33.98 30.75
C ARG A 640 4.69 -33.43 29.34
N ARG A 641 5.11 -32.17 29.22
CA ARG A 641 5.52 -31.53 27.97
C ARG A 641 6.93 -31.92 27.52
N LEU A 642 7.67 -32.69 28.32
CA LEU A 642 9.04 -33.09 28.02
C LEU A 642 9.06 -34.41 27.24
N ASP A 643 9.95 -34.50 26.25
CA ASP A 643 10.30 -35.77 25.60
C ASP A 643 11.48 -36.38 26.34
N PHE A 644 11.18 -37.10 27.42
CA PHE A 644 12.17 -37.79 28.24
C PHE A 644 13.08 -38.73 27.43
N SER A 645 12.61 -39.30 26.31
CA SER A 645 13.42 -40.21 25.50
C SER A 645 14.59 -39.52 24.78
N SER A 646 14.53 -38.20 24.66
CA SER A 646 15.55 -37.36 24.04
C SER A 646 16.66 -36.90 25.00
N PHE A 647 16.51 -37.16 26.31
CA PHE A 647 17.36 -36.57 27.33
C PHE A 647 18.76 -37.18 27.37
N GLU A 648 19.76 -36.31 27.34
CA GLU A 648 21.18 -36.68 27.42
C GLU A 648 21.94 -35.72 28.33
N PHE A 649 22.84 -36.25 29.15
CA PHE A 649 23.51 -35.47 30.19
C PHE A 649 25.05 -35.50 30.05
N GLY A 650 25.63 -34.30 30.12
CA GLY A 650 27.07 -34.05 30.10
C GLY A 650 27.76 -34.25 28.74
N PRO A 651 29.07 -33.99 28.66
CA PRO A 651 29.84 -34.07 27.41
C PRO A 651 29.83 -35.45 26.73
N GLY A 652 29.68 -36.51 27.52
CA GLY A 652 29.57 -37.89 27.03
C GLY A 652 28.20 -38.26 26.48
N ARG A 653 27.21 -37.35 26.54
CA ARG A 653 25.81 -37.57 26.12
C ARG A 653 25.20 -38.81 26.79
N ALA A 654 25.37 -38.92 28.09
CA ALA A 654 24.85 -40.07 28.84
C ALA A 654 23.33 -40.12 28.76
N LYS A 655 22.78 -41.29 28.41
CA LYS A 655 21.33 -41.52 28.47
C LYS A 655 20.87 -41.80 29.89
N MET A 656 19.61 -41.50 30.17
CA MET A 656 18.98 -41.90 31.43
C MET A 656 19.01 -43.42 31.60
N ILE A 657 19.25 -43.86 32.83
CA ILE A 657 19.25 -45.29 33.19
C ILE A 657 17.83 -45.88 33.07
N HIS A 658 16.82 -45.05 33.32
CA HIS A 658 15.42 -45.45 33.24
C HIS A 658 14.72 -44.70 32.11
N GLU A 659 13.86 -45.39 31.37
CA GLU A 659 13.06 -44.80 30.28
C GLU A 659 12.10 -43.72 30.79
N THR A 660 11.70 -43.81 32.06
CA THR A 660 10.86 -42.81 32.74
C THR A 660 11.56 -42.24 33.97
N PRO A 661 11.57 -40.91 34.13
CA PRO A 661 12.11 -40.27 35.32
C PRO A 661 11.16 -40.44 36.52
N LYS A 662 11.67 -40.18 37.71
CA LYS A 662 10.84 -40.07 38.91
C LYS A 662 10.28 -38.65 39.01
N ILE A 663 8.97 -38.55 39.21
CA ILE A 663 8.28 -37.27 39.37
C ILE A 663 8.11 -37.00 40.86
N ILE A 664 8.68 -35.91 41.36
CA ILE A 664 8.70 -35.56 42.78
C ILE A 664 8.98 -34.07 42.94
N ASP A 665 8.39 -33.45 43.95
CA ASP A 665 8.73 -32.08 44.38
C ASP A 665 10.12 -32.10 45.04
N LEU A 666 11.12 -31.46 44.40
CA LEU A 666 12.51 -31.44 44.84
C LEU A 666 12.85 -30.20 45.69
N ASP A 667 12.16 -29.07 45.49
CA ASP A 667 12.47 -27.80 46.16
C ASP A 667 11.43 -27.36 47.21
N GLY A 668 10.32 -28.10 47.34
CA GLY A 668 9.29 -27.92 48.35
C GLY A 668 8.24 -26.86 47.98
N ASP A 669 8.15 -26.47 46.70
CA ASP A 669 7.22 -25.45 46.22
C ASP A 669 5.81 -26.00 45.90
N ASN A 670 5.58 -27.31 46.07
CA ASN A 670 4.40 -28.09 45.68
C ASN A 670 4.20 -28.24 44.16
N ASN A 671 5.16 -27.83 43.33
CA ASN A 671 5.23 -28.22 41.93
C ASN A 671 5.99 -29.54 41.79
N LEU A 672 5.66 -30.32 40.77
CA LEU A 672 6.28 -31.61 40.55
C LEU A 672 7.47 -31.47 39.61
N ASP A 673 8.66 -31.86 40.07
CA ASP A 673 9.90 -31.83 39.30
C ASP A 673 10.26 -33.18 38.68
N VAL A 674 11.33 -33.16 37.89
CA VAL A 674 11.83 -34.34 37.18
C VAL A 674 13.15 -34.78 37.79
N LEU A 675 13.16 -35.94 38.45
CA LEU A 675 14.37 -36.58 38.98
C LEU A 675 14.82 -37.71 38.07
N MET A 676 16.02 -37.59 37.55
CA MET A 676 16.65 -38.48 36.58
C MET A 676 17.90 -39.14 37.17
N TYR A 677 18.34 -40.23 36.55
CA TYR A 677 19.50 -40.99 37.01
C TYR A 677 20.40 -41.33 35.82
N PHE A 678 21.69 -41.02 35.95
CA PHE A 678 22.69 -41.24 34.90
C PHE A 678 23.89 -42.03 35.44
N GLU A 679 24.50 -42.86 34.59
CA GLU A 679 25.74 -43.55 34.93
C GLU A 679 26.90 -42.53 34.91
N THR A 680 27.51 -42.29 36.07
CA THR A 680 28.52 -41.23 36.25
C THR A 680 29.67 -41.35 35.25
N GLU A 681 30.14 -42.57 34.96
CA GLU A 681 31.21 -42.79 33.98
C GLU A 681 30.83 -42.42 32.54
N LYS A 682 29.55 -42.52 32.16
CA LYS A 682 29.07 -42.19 30.81
C LYS A 682 28.83 -40.70 30.61
N VAL A 683 28.64 -39.93 31.68
CA VAL A 683 28.40 -38.47 31.58
C VAL A 683 29.63 -37.75 31.01
N GLY A 684 30.82 -38.32 31.19
CA GLY A 684 32.03 -37.86 30.50
C GLY A 684 32.60 -36.53 31.00
N LEU A 685 32.30 -36.15 32.25
CA LEU A 685 32.93 -34.98 32.89
C LEU A 685 34.35 -35.33 33.33
N GLY A 686 35.30 -34.45 32.98
CA GLY A 686 36.72 -34.57 33.31
C GLY A 686 37.32 -33.25 33.76
N ILE A 687 38.63 -33.26 34.05
CA ILE A 687 39.39 -32.08 34.50
C ILE A 687 39.18 -30.92 33.52
N GLY A 688 38.75 -29.77 34.04
CA GLY A 688 38.48 -28.56 33.26
C GLY A 688 36.99 -28.32 32.99
N ASN A 689 36.11 -29.30 33.19
CA ASN A 689 34.67 -29.03 33.18
C ASN A 689 34.26 -28.32 34.48
N THR A 690 33.54 -27.21 34.34
CA THR A 690 32.97 -26.45 35.49
C THR A 690 31.45 -26.53 35.54
N ARG A 691 30.82 -27.10 34.51
CA ARG A 691 29.37 -27.23 34.38
C ARG A 691 29.03 -28.58 33.79
N ALA A 692 27.85 -29.08 34.14
CA ALA A 692 27.25 -30.25 33.54
C ALA A 692 25.86 -29.86 33.03
N CYS A 693 25.60 -30.16 31.76
CA CYS A 693 24.40 -29.71 31.08
C CYS A 693 23.53 -30.91 30.69
N LEU A 694 22.23 -30.76 30.89
CA LEU A 694 21.20 -31.63 30.37
C LEU A 694 20.70 -31.02 29.07
N ILE A 695 20.75 -31.79 28.00
CA ILE A 695 20.14 -31.45 26.71
C ILE A 695 18.96 -32.38 26.45
N GLY A 696 17.95 -31.88 25.75
CA GLY A 696 16.79 -32.66 25.40
C GLY A 696 15.83 -31.88 24.51
N LYS A 697 14.64 -32.45 24.32
CA LYS A 697 13.55 -31.86 23.54
C LYS A 697 12.27 -31.75 24.34
N SER A 698 11.49 -30.70 24.10
CA SER A 698 10.06 -30.68 24.41
C SER A 698 9.34 -31.67 23.49
N ARG A 699 8.11 -32.06 23.85
CA ARG A 699 7.20 -32.80 22.96
C ARG A 699 6.76 -31.98 21.75
N GLY A 700 6.89 -30.64 21.82
CA GLY A 700 6.75 -29.72 20.69
C GLY A 700 7.93 -29.76 19.72
N GLY A 701 9.02 -30.43 20.09
CA GLY A 701 10.22 -30.60 19.26
C GLY A 701 11.28 -29.53 19.46
N ILE A 702 11.14 -28.68 20.49
CA ILE A 702 12.10 -27.63 20.81
C ILE A 702 13.27 -28.22 21.58
N ASP A 703 14.49 -28.06 21.04
CA ASP A 703 15.72 -28.38 21.75
C ASP A 703 15.95 -27.41 22.92
N PHE A 704 16.40 -27.93 24.06
CA PHE A 704 16.79 -27.13 25.21
C PHE A 704 18.12 -27.63 25.80
N GLU A 705 18.82 -26.72 26.50
CA GLU A 705 20.00 -27.01 27.29
C GLU A 705 19.89 -26.29 28.65
N ILE A 706 20.02 -27.03 29.75
CA ILE A 706 20.03 -26.46 31.10
C ILE A 706 21.23 -27.01 31.84
N CYS A 707 22.00 -26.14 32.48
CA CYS A 707 23.25 -26.51 33.14
C CYS A 707 23.22 -26.24 34.63
N ASP A 708 24.01 -27.02 35.35
CA ASP A 708 24.41 -26.75 36.72
C ASP A 708 25.94 -26.71 36.84
N ASN A 709 26.44 -26.06 37.87
CA ASN A 709 27.86 -26.04 38.18
C ASN A 709 28.29 -27.36 38.82
N VAL A 710 29.50 -27.81 38.50
CA VAL A 710 30.11 -29.01 39.09
C VAL A 710 31.56 -28.75 39.49
N GLN A 711 32.02 -29.42 40.53
CA GLN A 711 33.42 -29.39 40.96
C GLN A 711 34.05 -30.77 40.78
N ILE A 712 35.01 -30.86 39.87
CA ILE A 712 35.66 -32.14 39.56
C ILE A 712 36.68 -32.46 40.66
N VAL A 713 36.53 -33.63 41.26
CA VAL A 713 37.41 -34.20 42.28
C VAL A 713 38.09 -35.44 41.69
N GLN A 714 39.41 -35.50 41.87
CA GLN A 714 40.27 -36.55 41.32
C GLN A 714 40.33 -37.78 42.21
#